data_AF-A0A5S3SBT1-F1
#
_entry.id   AF-A0A5S3SBT1-F1
#
_cell.length_a   1.000
_cell.length_b   1.000
_cell.length_c   1.000
_cell.angle_alpha   90.00
_cell.angle_beta   90.00
_cell.angle_gamma   90.00
#
_symmetry.space_group_name_H-M   'P 1'
#
loop_
_entity.id
_entity.type
_entity.pdbx_description
1 polymer ?
#
loop_
_entity_poly.entity_id
_entity_poly.type
_entity_poly.pdbx_seq_one_letter_code
_entity_poly.pdbx_strand_id
1 'polypeptide(L)'
;MANAKTKKSLGVVKLTQVTHRYGDNLALDNINIELPAGNMVGFIGPDGVGKSSLLALIAGARAIQEGKVEVLDGDMRDNGFRTSVSPRIAYMPQGLGKNLYPTLSVFENIDFFGRLFGQDKKERQHRIKNLLKSTGLTEFADRPAEKLSGGMKQKLGLCCALIHDPELLILDEPTTGVDPLSRRQFWQLINRIRAQHSGMSVLVATAYMEEADDFDWLIAMDDGKVIGTGSPEAIKRQTGQKSLDEAFISLLPAEKRHDHHVLVVPPHQQNLETAEAAIQATGLTKTYGDFTAVNNVNLRIERGEIFGFLGSNGCGKTTTMKMLTGLQPATSGEAKLFGQVVDAKNIETRKRVGFMSQAFSLYNELSVEQNMVLHARLFHLPADQIAPRVNELIIRFNLKKYRDDFPADLPLGIRQRLSLAVAVVHNPEMLILDEPTSGVDPIARDDFWELLIELSREQGVTIFISTHFMDEAARCDRISLMHAGKILASDTPAALCKARSADTLEDAFIAYLEEAVLESQASSALPTTMAEEPELLPESEPNTAPIGKQKANTAFSFLRLFGYAHRETLELWRDPIRLTFALLGSIILMFILGYGITFDVEDLSFAVMDQDQTPESRDYIRNITGSRYFIQKTDIKSPSQMDKRMRSGELSVAIEIPPNFGQQLKRGRKPEIVVWIDGSMPFRAETINGYMSGTYYSYLTDLSLRTYGVVPNLLAANIESRYRYNQDFKSIEAMVPAVIPLLLVFIPAILMALGVVREKELGSITNLYVTPVTRLEFIIGKQLPYILVSMVSFFGLIALAVTVFGVALKGSFWALSVAALLYVTATTGVGLLISAFTKTQISALAASTVVVLMIAVNFCGLIDPVSSLEGLAAIIGKLFPTTYFLEACRGVFNKALNFSDLSAQLLPLLAFIPVLTLASVFLLPKQDK
;
A
#
# COMPACT_ATOMS: atom_id res chain seq x y z
N MET A 1 -55.03 -38.72 -3.09
CA MET A 1 -54.33 -38.94 -1.81
C MET A 1 -52.83 -38.86 -2.10
N ALA A 2 -52.26 -37.65 -2.09
CA ALA A 2 -51.63 -37.00 -0.93
C ALA A 2 -50.20 -37.51 -0.69
N ASN A 3 -49.22 -36.84 -1.32
CA ASN A 3 -48.01 -36.38 -0.64
C ASN A 3 -47.29 -35.33 -1.49
N ALA A 4 -47.92 -34.15 -1.57
CA ALA A 4 -47.18 -32.92 -1.78
C ALA A 4 -46.32 -32.69 -0.54
N LYS A 5 -45.06 -33.13 -0.59
CA LYS A 5 -44.04 -32.60 0.32
C LYS A 5 -43.83 -31.14 -0.06
N THR A 6 -44.49 -30.27 0.68
CA THR A 6 -44.15 -28.87 0.89
C THR A 6 -42.63 -28.69 0.88
N LYS A 7 -42.09 -28.14 -0.22
CA LYS A 7 -40.75 -27.53 -0.25
C LYS A 7 -40.79 -26.41 0.79
N LYS A 8 -40.25 -26.66 2.00
CA LYS A 8 -39.86 -25.58 2.91
C LYS A 8 -38.87 -24.71 2.15
N SER A 9 -39.23 -23.48 1.83
CA SER A 9 -38.25 -22.45 1.45
C SER A 9 -37.43 -22.13 2.70
N LEU A 10 -36.33 -22.85 2.91
CA LEU A 10 -35.34 -22.48 3.92
C LEU A 10 -34.63 -21.21 3.43
N GLY A 11 -34.55 -20.18 4.26
CA GLY A 11 -33.82 -18.96 3.94
C GLY A 11 -32.32 -19.22 3.76
N VAL A 12 -31.66 -18.47 2.88
CA VAL A 12 -30.21 -18.63 2.58
C VAL A 12 -29.31 -18.07 3.69
N VAL A 13 -29.80 -17.04 4.38
CA VAL A 13 -29.12 -16.37 5.49
C VAL A 13 -30.14 -16.07 6.58
N LYS A 14 -29.75 -16.29 7.83
CA LYS A 14 -30.54 -15.92 9.01
C LYS A 14 -29.66 -15.22 10.04
N LEU A 15 -30.09 -14.02 10.42
CA LEU A 15 -29.42 -13.14 11.38
C LEU A 15 -30.33 -13.04 12.61
N THR A 16 -29.80 -13.32 13.80
CA THR A 16 -30.54 -13.24 15.07
C THR A 16 -29.77 -12.40 16.07
N GLN A 17 -30.36 -11.26 16.46
CA GLN A 17 -29.82 -10.30 17.42
C GLN A 17 -28.36 -9.89 17.16
N VAL A 18 -28.02 -9.65 15.90
CA VAL A 18 -26.64 -9.34 15.49
C VAL A 18 -26.33 -7.88 15.77
N THR A 19 -25.29 -7.65 16.57
CA THR A 19 -24.79 -6.32 16.92
C THR A 19 -23.29 -6.25 16.61
N HIS A 20 -22.84 -5.14 16.05
CA HIS A 20 -21.44 -4.94 15.66
C HIS A 20 -20.98 -3.50 15.90
N ARG A 21 -19.80 -3.34 16.51
CA ARG A 21 -19.23 -2.05 16.91
C ARG A 21 -17.80 -1.88 16.38
N TYR A 22 -17.48 -0.65 16.00
CA TYR A 22 -16.13 -0.18 15.70
C TYR A 22 -15.70 0.88 16.71
N GLY A 23 -14.90 0.49 17.71
CA GLY A 23 -14.64 1.36 18.85
C GLY A 23 -15.95 1.75 19.52
N ASP A 24 -16.23 3.05 19.58
CA ASP A 24 -17.47 3.58 20.16
C ASP A 24 -18.65 3.62 19.17
N ASN A 25 -18.40 3.45 17.86
CA ASN A 25 -19.43 3.55 16.83
C ASN A 25 -20.21 2.22 16.69
N LEU A 26 -21.54 2.29 16.79
CA LEU A 26 -22.43 1.15 16.63
C LEU A 26 -22.83 1.00 15.16
N ALA A 27 -22.18 0.08 14.44
CA ALA A 27 -22.43 -0.13 13.01
C ALA A 27 -23.66 -0.98 12.73
N LEU A 28 -24.00 -1.93 13.61
CA LEU A 28 -25.20 -2.76 13.53
C LEU A 28 -25.80 -2.87 14.92
N ASP A 29 -27.11 -2.66 15.04
CA ASP A 29 -27.87 -2.69 16.29
C ASP A 29 -28.99 -3.73 16.22
N ASN A 30 -28.79 -4.87 16.88
CA ASN A 30 -29.79 -5.92 17.09
C ASN A 30 -30.55 -6.34 15.81
N ILE A 31 -29.81 -6.64 14.75
CA ILE A 31 -30.36 -7.03 13.45
C ILE A 31 -31.00 -8.42 13.54
N ASN A 32 -32.27 -8.52 13.10
CA ASN A 32 -33.02 -9.76 13.00
C ASN A 32 -33.65 -9.87 11.60
N ILE A 33 -33.10 -10.71 10.73
CA ILE A 33 -33.53 -10.84 9.33
C ILE A 33 -33.38 -12.29 8.86
N GLU A 34 -34.30 -12.75 8.03
CA GLU A 34 -34.20 -13.99 7.26
C GLU A 34 -34.29 -13.69 5.76
N LEU A 35 -33.33 -14.16 4.97
CA LEU A 35 -33.21 -13.86 3.54
C LEU A 35 -33.73 -15.02 2.69
N PRO A 36 -34.56 -14.75 1.66
CA PRO A 36 -35.06 -15.80 0.77
C PRO A 36 -33.93 -16.41 -0.07
N ALA A 37 -33.94 -17.74 -0.22
CA ALA A 37 -33.00 -18.44 -1.10
C ALA A 37 -33.44 -18.36 -2.58
N GLY A 38 -32.46 -18.28 -3.47
CA GLY A 38 -32.64 -18.22 -4.93
C GLY A 38 -33.02 -16.85 -5.49
N ASN A 39 -33.05 -15.82 -4.63
CA ASN A 39 -33.43 -14.46 -5.00
C ASN A 39 -32.19 -13.54 -5.07
N MET A 40 -32.32 -12.45 -5.84
CA MET A 40 -31.47 -11.28 -5.77
C MET A 40 -32.00 -10.34 -4.68
N VAL A 41 -31.22 -10.16 -3.63
CA VAL A 41 -31.58 -9.37 -2.44
C VAL A 41 -30.71 -8.13 -2.37
N GLY A 42 -31.34 -6.95 -2.41
CA GLY A 42 -30.68 -5.65 -2.25
C GLY A 42 -30.66 -5.14 -0.81
N PHE A 43 -29.51 -4.63 -0.38
CA PHE A 43 -29.34 -3.83 0.82
C PHE A 43 -29.22 -2.37 0.39
N ILE A 44 -30.22 -1.56 0.76
CA ILE A 44 -30.31 -0.14 0.42
C ILE A 44 -30.22 0.71 1.67
N GLY A 45 -29.58 1.88 1.54
CA GLY A 45 -29.47 2.86 2.61
C GLY A 45 -28.21 3.73 2.47
N PRO A 46 -28.08 4.78 3.29
CA PRO A 46 -26.93 5.69 3.29
C PRO A 46 -25.57 4.99 3.47
N ASP A 47 -24.49 5.67 3.09
CA ASP A 47 -23.14 5.18 3.39
C ASP A 47 -22.87 5.20 4.89
N GLY A 48 -22.22 4.15 5.39
CA GLY A 48 -21.92 4.01 6.82
C GLY A 48 -23.03 3.40 7.69
N VAL A 49 -24.23 3.11 7.17
CA VAL A 49 -25.34 2.50 7.95
C VAL A 49 -25.15 1.02 8.30
N GLY A 50 -24.02 0.42 7.92
CA GLY A 50 -23.68 -0.96 8.26
C GLY A 50 -23.89 -1.99 7.15
N LYS A 51 -24.31 -1.61 5.92
CA LYS A 51 -24.53 -2.52 4.78
C LYS A 51 -23.33 -3.46 4.54
N SER A 52 -22.16 -2.89 4.28
CA SER A 52 -20.92 -3.62 4.04
C SER A 52 -20.46 -4.42 5.26
N SER A 53 -20.72 -3.92 6.48
CA SER A 53 -20.43 -4.68 7.71
C SER A 53 -21.29 -5.93 7.82
N LEU A 54 -22.58 -5.83 7.48
CA LEU A 54 -23.50 -6.96 7.47
C LEU A 54 -23.11 -8.00 6.42
N LEU A 55 -22.80 -7.55 5.19
CA LEU A 55 -22.31 -8.44 4.13
C LEU A 55 -20.98 -9.13 4.50
N ALA A 56 -20.05 -8.41 5.13
CA ALA A 56 -18.79 -8.97 5.60
C ALA A 56 -18.96 -10.03 6.72
N LEU A 57 -19.96 -9.86 7.59
CA LEU A 57 -20.33 -10.87 8.59
C LEU A 57 -20.91 -12.12 7.93
N ILE A 58 -21.81 -11.96 6.94
CA ILE A 58 -22.41 -13.05 6.18
C ILE A 58 -21.34 -13.81 5.37
N ALA A 59 -20.39 -13.10 4.76
CA ALA A 59 -19.27 -13.70 4.03
C ALA A 59 -18.24 -14.41 4.93
N GLY A 60 -18.28 -14.18 6.25
CA GLY A 60 -17.27 -14.65 7.20
C GLY A 60 -15.96 -13.87 7.17
N ALA A 61 -15.90 -12.74 6.46
CA ALA A 61 -14.74 -11.86 6.40
C ALA A 61 -14.48 -11.12 7.73
N ARG A 62 -15.57 -10.80 8.46
CA ARG A 62 -15.58 -10.08 9.74
C ARG A 62 -15.96 -11.04 10.88
N ALA A 63 -15.35 -10.86 12.06
CA ALA A 63 -15.69 -11.64 13.24
C ALA A 63 -17.03 -11.21 13.85
N ILE A 64 -17.87 -12.19 14.22
CA ILE A 64 -19.17 -11.93 14.84
C ILE A 64 -18.96 -11.61 16.32
N GLN A 65 -19.24 -10.36 16.70
CA GLN A 65 -19.11 -9.87 18.08
C GLN A 65 -20.29 -10.36 18.95
N GLU A 66 -21.52 -10.00 18.58
CA GLU A 66 -22.76 -10.37 19.29
C GLU A 66 -23.79 -10.98 18.32
N GLY A 67 -24.74 -11.76 18.85
CA GLY A 67 -25.78 -12.43 18.06
C GLY A 67 -25.34 -13.71 17.34
N LYS A 68 -26.18 -14.18 16.42
CA LYS A 68 -25.95 -15.40 15.62
C LYS A 68 -26.16 -15.12 14.12
N VAL A 69 -25.24 -15.61 13.30
CA VAL A 69 -25.28 -15.50 11.83
C VAL A 69 -25.24 -16.91 11.26
N GLU A 70 -26.34 -17.35 10.64
CA GLU A 70 -26.46 -18.62 9.95
C GLU A 70 -26.47 -18.40 8.44
N VAL A 71 -25.66 -19.14 7.69
CA VAL A 71 -25.52 -19.03 6.23
C VAL A 71 -25.46 -20.43 5.65
N LEU A 72 -26.27 -20.71 4.61
CA LEU A 72 -26.37 -22.03 3.97
C LEU A 72 -26.55 -23.18 4.99
N ASP A 73 -27.49 -22.98 5.92
CA ASP A 73 -27.88 -23.92 6.99
C ASP A 73 -26.83 -24.21 8.09
N GLY A 74 -25.85 -23.33 8.31
CA GLY A 74 -24.93 -23.48 9.46
C GLY A 74 -24.40 -22.17 10.04
N ASP A 75 -23.81 -22.27 11.23
CA ASP A 75 -23.38 -21.12 12.04
C ASP A 75 -21.99 -20.63 11.65
N MET A 76 -21.88 -19.36 11.25
CA MET A 76 -20.63 -18.72 10.83
C MET A 76 -19.64 -18.45 11.98
N ARG A 77 -20.07 -18.59 13.25
CA ARG A 77 -19.18 -18.59 14.41
C ARG A 77 -18.33 -19.85 14.52
N ASP A 78 -18.80 -20.98 14.02
CA ASP A 78 -18.01 -22.22 13.99
C ASP A 78 -16.92 -22.12 12.91
N ASN A 79 -15.66 -22.17 13.33
CA ASN A 79 -14.51 -22.12 12.44
C ASN A 79 -14.44 -23.36 11.50
N GLY A 80 -14.92 -24.52 11.95
CA GLY A 80 -15.02 -25.74 11.14
C GLY A 80 -16.03 -25.56 10.02
N PHE A 81 -17.26 -25.21 10.37
CA PHE A 81 -18.32 -24.91 9.40
C PHE A 81 -17.91 -23.79 8.44
N ARG A 82 -17.42 -22.66 8.93
CA ARG A 82 -16.99 -21.52 8.11
C ARG A 82 -15.95 -21.91 7.06
N THR A 83 -14.99 -22.75 7.43
CA THR A 83 -13.98 -23.25 6.48
C THR A 83 -14.60 -24.19 5.43
N SER A 84 -15.61 -24.99 5.82
CA SER A 84 -16.30 -25.90 4.90
C SER A 84 -17.28 -25.19 3.94
N VAL A 85 -17.89 -24.09 4.36
CA VAL A 85 -18.87 -23.33 3.57
C VAL A 85 -18.22 -22.27 2.68
N SER A 86 -16.99 -21.83 2.98
CA SER A 86 -16.32 -20.77 2.20
C SER A 86 -16.21 -21.05 0.68
N PRO A 87 -16.02 -22.28 0.17
CA PRO A 87 -16.05 -22.54 -1.27
C PRO A 87 -17.44 -22.45 -1.90
N ARG A 88 -18.50 -22.28 -1.11
CA ARG A 88 -19.90 -22.11 -1.57
C ARG A 88 -20.35 -20.64 -1.52
N ILE A 89 -19.51 -19.75 -0.97
CA ILE A 89 -19.80 -18.32 -0.82
C ILE A 89 -18.73 -17.54 -1.59
N ALA A 90 -19.16 -16.72 -2.54
CA ALA A 90 -18.30 -15.74 -3.19
C ALA A 90 -18.55 -14.36 -2.59
N TYR A 91 -17.47 -13.64 -2.26
CA TYR A 91 -17.56 -12.28 -1.74
C TYR A 91 -16.70 -11.32 -2.56
N MET A 92 -17.35 -10.27 -3.05
CA MET A 92 -16.72 -9.15 -3.73
C MET A 92 -16.85 -7.92 -2.83
N PRO A 93 -15.75 -7.48 -2.17
CA PRO A 93 -15.78 -6.37 -1.22
C PRO A 93 -15.94 -5.00 -1.90
N GLN A 94 -16.39 -4.01 -1.13
CA GLN A 94 -16.57 -2.63 -1.59
C GLN A 94 -15.27 -2.01 -2.10
N GLY A 95 -15.31 -1.46 -3.31
CA GLY A 95 -14.26 -0.65 -3.91
C GLY A 95 -13.61 -1.28 -5.13
N LEU A 96 -13.33 -0.43 -6.13
CA LEU A 96 -12.83 -0.81 -7.45
C LEU A 96 -11.50 -1.56 -7.36
N GLY A 97 -11.56 -2.89 -7.50
CA GLY A 97 -10.40 -3.77 -7.59
C GLY A 97 -9.69 -4.07 -6.27
N LYS A 98 -10.31 -3.83 -5.09
CA LYS A 98 -9.71 -4.18 -3.80
C LYS A 98 -9.48 -5.68 -3.61
N ASN A 99 -10.25 -6.52 -4.29
CA ASN A 99 -10.07 -7.97 -4.34
C ASN A 99 -9.06 -8.43 -5.42
N LEU A 100 -8.60 -7.52 -6.28
CA LEU A 100 -7.72 -7.83 -7.40
C LEU A 100 -6.26 -7.52 -7.06
N TYR A 101 -5.37 -8.17 -7.80
CA TYR A 101 -3.94 -7.91 -7.75
C TYR A 101 -3.55 -7.03 -8.95
N PRO A 102 -3.23 -5.73 -8.73
CA PRO A 102 -3.13 -4.74 -9.82
C PRO A 102 -2.06 -5.07 -10.88
N THR A 103 -0.95 -5.68 -10.44
CA THR A 103 0.21 -6.03 -11.26
C THR A 103 0.01 -7.32 -12.06
N LEU A 104 -0.99 -8.14 -11.70
CA LEU A 104 -1.33 -9.38 -12.40
C LEU A 104 -2.24 -9.09 -13.59
N SER A 105 -2.16 -9.92 -14.64
CA SER A 105 -3.07 -9.87 -15.77
C SER A 105 -4.49 -10.32 -15.40
N VAL A 106 -5.45 -10.07 -16.28
CA VAL A 106 -6.83 -10.60 -16.17
C VAL A 106 -6.79 -12.12 -15.98
N PHE A 107 -6.04 -12.84 -16.80
CA PHE A 107 -5.89 -14.29 -16.71
C PHE A 107 -5.25 -14.72 -15.38
N GLU A 108 -4.15 -14.07 -14.99
CA GLU A 108 -3.40 -14.42 -13.77
C GLU A 108 -4.22 -14.21 -12.50
N ASN A 109 -5.04 -13.16 -12.44
CA ASN A 109 -5.97 -12.96 -11.34
C ASN A 109 -6.93 -14.15 -11.22
N ILE A 110 -7.61 -14.54 -12.31
CA ILE A 110 -8.57 -15.64 -12.27
C ILE A 110 -7.88 -16.99 -12.00
N ASP A 111 -6.69 -17.24 -12.58
CA ASP A 111 -5.87 -18.44 -12.33
C ASP A 111 -5.48 -18.53 -10.85
N PHE A 112 -5.11 -17.42 -10.23
CA PHE A 112 -4.80 -17.37 -8.81
C PHE A 112 -5.99 -17.79 -7.94
N PHE A 113 -7.18 -17.20 -8.15
CA PHE A 113 -8.37 -17.58 -7.39
C PHE A 113 -8.75 -19.05 -7.61
N GLY A 114 -8.69 -19.55 -8.86
CA GLY A 114 -8.96 -20.97 -9.12
C GLY A 114 -8.01 -21.92 -8.38
N ARG A 115 -6.74 -21.54 -8.17
CA ARG A 115 -5.81 -22.31 -7.31
C ARG A 115 -6.19 -22.29 -5.85
N LEU A 116 -6.66 -21.15 -5.34
CA LEU A 116 -7.09 -21.01 -3.94
C LEU A 116 -8.27 -21.93 -3.61
N PHE A 117 -9.19 -22.09 -4.57
CA PHE A 117 -10.33 -23.00 -4.46
C PHE A 117 -10.02 -24.46 -4.85
N GLY A 118 -8.76 -24.81 -5.08
CA GLY A 118 -8.35 -26.20 -5.25
C GLY A 118 -8.54 -26.80 -6.65
N GLN A 119 -8.85 -25.98 -7.66
CA GLN A 119 -9.15 -26.46 -9.01
C GLN A 119 -7.93 -27.02 -9.72
N ASP A 120 -8.12 -28.13 -10.43
CA ASP A 120 -7.06 -28.68 -11.27
C ASP A 120 -6.77 -27.76 -12.47
N LYS A 121 -5.59 -27.94 -13.08
CA LYS A 121 -5.12 -27.06 -14.15
C LYS A 121 -6.03 -27.07 -15.39
N LYS A 122 -6.58 -28.23 -15.77
CA LYS A 122 -7.40 -28.36 -16.99
C LYS A 122 -8.78 -27.77 -16.77
N GLU A 123 -9.41 -28.11 -15.64
CA GLU A 123 -10.68 -27.53 -15.22
C GLU A 123 -10.59 -26.01 -15.15
N ARG A 124 -9.56 -25.50 -14.46
CA ARG A 124 -9.36 -24.06 -14.28
C ARG A 124 -9.17 -23.32 -15.62
N GLN A 125 -8.35 -23.85 -16.53
CA GLN A 125 -8.17 -23.24 -17.86
C GLN A 125 -9.48 -23.20 -18.66
N HIS A 126 -10.29 -24.26 -18.60
CA HIS A 126 -11.58 -24.30 -19.27
C HIS A 126 -12.55 -23.26 -18.68
N ARG A 127 -12.67 -23.20 -17.35
CA ARG A 127 -13.53 -22.24 -16.64
C ARG A 127 -13.10 -20.80 -16.91
N ILE A 128 -11.80 -20.49 -16.84
CA ILE A 128 -11.27 -19.15 -17.16
C ILE A 128 -11.71 -18.74 -18.58
N LYS A 129 -11.53 -19.62 -19.57
CA LYS A 129 -11.91 -19.32 -20.95
C LYS A 129 -13.41 -19.01 -21.08
N ASN A 130 -14.27 -19.78 -20.43
CA ASN A 130 -15.71 -19.57 -20.46
C ASN A 130 -16.09 -18.23 -19.79
N LEU A 131 -15.51 -17.94 -18.62
CA LEU A 131 -15.75 -16.68 -17.91
C LEU A 131 -15.31 -15.48 -18.75
N LEU A 132 -14.08 -15.49 -19.27
CA LEU A 132 -13.58 -14.41 -20.14
C LEU A 132 -14.45 -14.19 -21.38
N LYS A 133 -14.97 -15.26 -21.99
CA LYS A 133 -15.91 -15.16 -23.10
C LYS A 133 -17.22 -14.51 -22.66
N SER A 134 -17.81 -14.99 -21.56
CA SER A 134 -19.09 -14.50 -21.05
C SER A 134 -19.07 -13.04 -20.61
N THR A 135 -17.92 -12.55 -20.12
CA THR A 135 -17.76 -11.18 -19.62
C THR A 135 -17.15 -10.23 -20.64
N GLY A 136 -16.84 -10.70 -21.85
CA GLY A 136 -16.20 -9.89 -22.90
C GLY A 136 -14.76 -9.45 -22.57
N LEU A 137 -14.04 -10.22 -21.74
CA LEU A 137 -12.66 -9.92 -21.32
C LEU A 137 -11.59 -10.73 -22.07
N THR A 138 -11.98 -11.55 -23.06
CA THR A 138 -11.08 -12.45 -23.79
C THR A 138 -9.88 -11.74 -24.41
N GLU A 139 -10.09 -10.60 -25.08
CA GLU A 139 -9.02 -9.83 -25.74
C GLU A 139 -8.07 -9.13 -24.73
N PHE A 140 -8.49 -9.03 -23.48
CA PHE A 140 -7.74 -8.37 -22.41
C PHE A 140 -7.09 -9.37 -21.45
N ALA A 141 -7.07 -10.67 -21.77
CA ALA A 141 -6.58 -11.73 -20.90
C ALA A 141 -5.16 -11.46 -20.35
N ASP A 142 -4.26 -10.92 -21.18
CA ASP A 142 -2.87 -10.62 -20.81
C ASP A 142 -2.66 -9.19 -20.28
N ARG A 143 -3.70 -8.36 -20.27
CA ARG A 143 -3.61 -6.97 -19.81
C ARG A 143 -3.56 -6.92 -18.27
N PRO A 144 -2.62 -6.18 -17.65
CA PRO A 144 -2.58 -5.98 -16.20
C PRO A 144 -3.87 -5.33 -15.66
N ALA A 145 -4.31 -5.79 -14.49
CA ALA A 145 -5.54 -5.33 -13.85
C ALA A 145 -5.53 -3.82 -13.57
N GLU A 146 -4.38 -3.24 -13.22
CA GLU A 146 -4.24 -1.79 -12.99
C GLU A 146 -4.62 -0.94 -14.21
N LYS A 147 -4.38 -1.46 -15.42
CA LYS A 147 -4.60 -0.78 -16.71
C LYS A 147 -6.01 -0.96 -17.27
N LEU A 148 -6.89 -1.65 -16.56
CA LEU A 148 -8.29 -1.84 -16.93
C LEU A 148 -9.15 -0.63 -16.51
N SER A 149 -10.23 -0.38 -17.24
CA SER A 149 -11.25 0.59 -16.82
C SER A 149 -11.98 0.10 -15.57
N GLY A 150 -12.70 0.98 -14.87
CA GLY A 150 -13.47 0.61 -13.67
C GLY A 150 -14.45 -0.54 -13.92
N GLY A 151 -15.27 -0.43 -14.98
CA GLY A 151 -16.20 -1.50 -15.37
C GLY A 151 -15.51 -2.82 -15.72
N MET A 152 -14.34 -2.77 -16.38
CA MET A 152 -13.54 -3.98 -16.66
C MET A 152 -12.96 -4.61 -15.39
N LYS A 153 -12.53 -3.78 -14.41
CA LYS A 153 -12.09 -4.26 -13.09
C LYS A 153 -13.23 -4.96 -12.36
N GLN A 154 -14.45 -4.41 -12.39
CA GLN A 154 -15.61 -5.07 -11.77
C GLN A 154 -15.97 -6.39 -12.46
N LYS A 155 -15.95 -6.44 -13.80
CA LYS A 155 -16.13 -7.68 -14.56
C LYS A 155 -15.07 -8.73 -14.22
N LEU A 156 -13.80 -8.34 -14.06
CA LEU A 156 -12.72 -9.24 -13.62
C LEU A 156 -12.91 -9.70 -12.16
N GLY A 157 -13.30 -8.79 -11.26
CA GLY A 157 -13.67 -9.11 -9.88
C GLY A 157 -14.77 -10.17 -9.82
N LEU A 158 -15.79 -10.02 -10.66
CA LEU A 158 -16.87 -10.99 -10.82
C LEU A 158 -16.36 -12.34 -11.35
N CYS A 159 -15.47 -12.36 -12.36
CA CYS A 159 -14.84 -13.61 -12.82
C CYS A 159 -14.09 -14.33 -11.69
N CYS A 160 -13.36 -13.59 -10.86
CA CYS A 160 -12.64 -14.14 -9.71
C CYS A 160 -13.59 -14.69 -8.64
N ALA A 161 -14.73 -14.01 -8.43
CA ALA A 161 -15.79 -14.46 -7.52
C ALA A 161 -16.52 -15.71 -8.05
N LEU A 162 -16.69 -15.86 -9.37
CA LEU A 162 -17.47 -16.95 -9.96
C LEU A 162 -16.65 -18.17 -10.37
N ILE A 163 -15.31 -18.09 -10.35
CA ILE A 163 -14.46 -19.19 -10.82
C ILE A 163 -14.78 -20.54 -10.16
N HIS A 164 -15.32 -20.52 -8.94
CA HIS A 164 -15.55 -21.68 -8.08
C HIS A 164 -17.03 -22.10 -7.91
N ASP A 165 -17.95 -21.62 -8.77
CA ASP A 165 -19.40 -21.94 -8.76
C ASP A 165 -20.08 -21.78 -7.38
N PRO A 166 -20.16 -20.56 -6.84
CA PRO A 166 -20.78 -20.32 -5.53
C PRO A 166 -22.30 -20.55 -5.54
N GLU A 167 -22.85 -20.97 -4.40
CA GLU A 167 -24.29 -20.99 -4.14
C GLU A 167 -24.81 -19.62 -3.66
N LEU A 168 -23.94 -18.85 -3.00
CA LEU A 168 -24.23 -17.50 -2.50
C LEU A 168 -23.19 -16.52 -3.07
N LEU A 169 -23.63 -15.59 -3.90
CA LEU A 169 -22.81 -14.51 -4.43
C LEU A 169 -23.11 -13.21 -3.66
N ILE A 170 -22.09 -12.64 -3.02
CA ILE A 170 -22.21 -11.41 -2.24
C ILE A 170 -21.41 -10.31 -2.95
N LEU A 171 -22.10 -9.25 -3.34
CA LEU A 171 -21.57 -8.10 -4.06
C LEU A 171 -21.77 -6.84 -3.23
N ASP A 172 -20.68 -6.28 -2.71
CA ASP A 172 -20.72 -5.08 -1.89
C ASP A 172 -20.42 -3.87 -2.79
N GLU A 173 -21.47 -3.15 -3.21
CA GLU A 173 -21.39 -1.99 -4.10
C GLU A 173 -20.60 -2.25 -5.41
N PRO A 174 -21.01 -3.27 -6.19
CA PRO A 174 -20.24 -3.74 -7.35
C PRO A 174 -20.23 -2.76 -8.53
N THR A 175 -21.15 -1.80 -8.57
CA THR A 175 -21.38 -0.86 -9.67
C THR A 175 -20.98 0.58 -9.33
N THR A 176 -20.54 0.85 -8.09
CA THR A 176 -20.08 2.19 -7.68
C THR A 176 -18.91 2.65 -8.55
N GLY A 177 -19.05 3.85 -9.13
CA GLY A 177 -18.05 4.41 -10.03
C GLY A 177 -17.94 3.70 -11.39
N VAL A 178 -19.00 3.02 -11.84
CA VAL A 178 -19.12 2.45 -13.19
C VAL A 178 -20.17 3.24 -13.96
N ASP A 179 -19.96 3.45 -15.27
CA ASP A 179 -20.91 4.21 -16.10
C ASP A 179 -22.23 3.47 -16.34
N PRO A 180 -23.35 4.19 -16.58
CA PRO A 180 -24.68 3.61 -16.79
C PRO A 180 -24.74 2.40 -17.73
N LEU A 181 -24.14 2.49 -18.92
CA LEU A 181 -24.14 1.40 -19.88
C LEU A 181 -23.38 0.18 -19.34
N SER A 182 -22.19 0.39 -18.78
CA SER A 182 -21.41 -0.69 -18.15
C SER A 182 -22.13 -1.31 -16.94
N ARG A 183 -22.89 -0.53 -16.14
CA ARG A 183 -23.73 -1.05 -15.04
C ARG A 183 -24.85 -1.94 -15.57
N ARG A 184 -25.57 -1.49 -16.60
CA ARG A 184 -26.62 -2.29 -17.26
C ARG A 184 -26.06 -3.62 -17.81
N GLN A 185 -24.91 -3.56 -18.47
CA GLN A 185 -24.22 -4.77 -18.95
C GLN A 185 -23.79 -5.69 -17.81
N PHE A 186 -23.36 -5.14 -16.67
CA PHE A 186 -22.99 -5.91 -15.48
C PHE A 186 -24.19 -6.67 -14.91
N TRP A 187 -25.35 -6.01 -14.75
CA TRP A 187 -26.56 -6.65 -14.25
C TRP A 187 -27.14 -7.69 -15.21
N GLN A 188 -27.11 -7.42 -16.52
CA GLN A 188 -27.47 -8.41 -17.54
C GLN A 188 -26.60 -9.67 -17.46
N LEU A 189 -25.30 -9.50 -17.20
CA LEU A 189 -24.38 -10.62 -17.01
C LEU A 189 -24.73 -11.42 -15.74
N ILE A 190 -24.99 -10.77 -14.61
CA ILE A 190 -25.42 -11.45 -13.37
C ILE A 190 -26.71 -12.23 -13.60
N ASN A 191 -27.71 -11.62 -14.26
CA ASN A 191 -28.99 -12.27 -14.55
C ASN A 191 -28.81 -13.49 -15.47
N ARG A 192 -27.92 -13.42 -16.47
CA ARG A 192 -27.59 -14.56 -17.32
C ARG A 192 -26.95 -15.71 -16.52
N ILE A 193 -26.04 -15.40 -15.60
CA ILE A 193 -25.37 -16.40 -14.75
C ILE A 193 -26.36 -17.02 -13.77
N ARG A 194 -27.24 -16.21 -13.17
CA ARG A 194 -28.34 -16.69 -12.31
C ARG A 194 -29.29 -17.61 -13.05
N ALA A 195 -29.60 -17.32 -14.31
CA ALA A 195 -30.44 -18.18 -15.15
C ALA A 195 -29.78 -19.55 -15.45
N GLN A 196 -28.45 -19.59 -15.56
CA GLN A 196 -27.69 -20.84 -15.75
C GLN A 196 -27.53 -21.66 -14.46
N HIS A 197 -27.63 -21.02 -13.29
CA HIS A 197 -27.50 -21.66 -11.98
C HIS A 197 -28.79 -21.52 -11.16
N SER A 198 -29.79 -22.35 -11.48
CA SER A 198 -31.10 -22.39 -10.82
C SER A 198 -30.98 -22.77 -9.33
N GLY A 199 -30.70 -21.79 -8.48
CA GLY A 199 -30.46 -21.95 -7.04
C GLY A 199 -29.47 -20.96 -6.44
N MET A 200 -28.67 -20.26 -7.26
CA MET A 200 -27.74 -19.24 -6.77
C MET A 200 -28.51 -18.05 -6.17
N SER A 201 -28.16 -17.68 -4.94
CA SER A 201 -28.69 -16.48 -4.28
C SER A 201 -27.69 -15.34 -4.41
N VAL A 202 -28.16 -14.13 -4.67
CA VAL A 202 -27.29 -12.96 -4.86
C VAL A 202 -27.64 -11.90 -3.82
N LEU A 203 -26.66 -11.50 -3.00
CA LEU A 203 -26.79 -10.40 -2.06
C LEU A 203 -26.03 -9.19 -2.60
N VAL A 204 -26.69 -8.05 -2.70
CA VAL A 204 -26.11 -6.84 -3.28
C VAL A 204 -26.28 -5.68 -2.32
N ALA A 205 -25.21 -5.00 -1.93
CA ALA A 205 -25.33 -3.63 -1.43
C ALA A 205 -25.27 -2.67 -2.62
N THR A 206 -26.22 -1.76 -2.73
CA THR A 206 -26.19 -0.70 -3.76
C THR A 206 -26.59 0.63 -3.15
N ALA A 207 -25.96 1.68 -3.66
CA ALA A 207 -26.32 3.07 -3.39
C ALA A 207 -27.27 3.65 -4.46
N TYR A 208 -27.56 2.89 -5.53
CA TYR A 208 -28.41 3.32 -6.63
C TYR A 208 -29.80 2.69 -6.51
N MET A 209 -30.83 3.49 -6.25
CA MET A 209 -32.20 2.96 -6.09
C MET A 209 -32.79 2.43 -7.39
N GLU A 210 -32.36 2.94 -8.54
CA GLU A 210 -32.72 2.40 -9.86
C GLU A 210 -32.31 0.92 -9.99
N GLU A 211 -31.10 0.57 -9.53
CA GLU A 211 -30.64 -0.83 -9.53
C GLU A 211 -31.45 -1.69 -8.57
N ALA A 212 -31.80 -1.13 -7.42
CA ALA A 212 -32.59 -1.80 -6.40
C ALA A 212 -34.03 -2.10 -6.86
N ASP A 213 -34.57 -1.34 -7.82
CA ASP A 213 -35.92 -1.55 -8.34
C ASP A 213 -36.06 -2.84 -9.15
N ASP A 214 -34.96 -3.32 -9.73
CA ASP A 214 -34.88 -4.58 -10.49
C ASP A 214 -34.63 -5.82 -9.62
N PHE A 215 -34.47 -5.67 -8.29
CA PHE A 215 -34.18 -6.78 -7.39
C PHE A 215 -35.44 -7.51 -6.90
N ASP A 216 -35.30 -8.80 -6.58
CA ASP A 216 -36.44 -9.63 -6.15
C ASP A 216 -36.89 -9.29 -4.71
N TRP A 217 -35.97 -8.82 -3.86
CA TRP A 217 -36.20 -8.47 -2.45
C TRP A 217 -35.26 -7.35 -2.00
N LEU A 218 -35.72 -6.50 -1.09
CA LEU A 218 -34.98 -5.36 -0.57
C LEU A 218 -34.98 -5.34 0.96
N ILE A 219 -33.90 -4.79 1.50
CA ILE A 219 -33.69 -4.50 2.91
C ILE A 219 -33.24 -3.05 3.01
N ALA A 220 -34.12 -2.22 3.55
CA ALA A 220 -33.81 -0.83 3.84
C ALA A 220 -33.16 -0.72 5.22
N MET A 221 -31.99 -0.07 5.29
CA MET A 221 -31.23 0.12 6.51
C MET A 221 -30.97 1.60 6.81
N ASP A 222 -31.02 1.96 8.09
CA ASP A 222 -30.65 3.28 8.62
C ASP A 222 -30.03 3.13 10.02
N ASP A 223 -28.92 3.82 10.29
CA ASP A 223 -28.18 3.79 11.57
C ASP A 223 -28.03 2.39 12.20
N GLY A 224 -27.61 1.41 11.39
CA GLY A 224 -27.39 0.06 11.85
C GLY A 224 -28.65 -0.74 12.17
N LYS A 225 -29.84 -0.26 11.77
CA LYS A 225 -31.14 -0.92 11.95
C LYS A 225 -31.81 -1.20 10.61
N VAL A 226 -32.69 -2.19 10.61
CA VAL A 226 -33.57 -2.49 9.48
C VAL A 226 -34.85 -1.68 9.63
N ILE A 227 -35.15 -0.84 8.65
CA ILE A 227 -36.35 0.01 8.63
C ILE A 227 -37.46 -0.53 7.73
N GLY A 228 -37.13 -1.47 6.82
CA GLY A 228 -38.13 -2.12 5.96
C GLY A 228 -37.56 -3.31 5.20
N THR A 229 -38.42 -4.28 4.87
CA THR A 229 -38.07 -5.45 4.05
C THR A 229 -39.24 -5.86 3.17
N GLY A 230 -38.98 -6.21 1.91
CA GLY A 230 -40.03 -6.66 0.98
C GLY A 230 -39.56 -6.60 -0.47
N SER A 231 -40.44 -6.94 -1.42
CA SER A 231 -40.15 -6.62 -2.83
C SER A 231 -40.20 -5.10 -3.07
N PRO A 232 -39.54 -4.56 -4.11
CA PRO A 232 -39.59 -3.13 -4.44
C PRO A 232 -41.03 -2.61 -4.56
N GLU A 233 -41.91 -3.34 -5.25
CA GLU A 233 -43.33 -2.99 -5.35
C GLU A 233 -44.05 -2.99 -3.99
N ALA A 234 -43.72 -3.94 -3.10
CA ALA A 234 -44.34 -4.00 -1.77
C ALA A 234 -43.94 -2.78 -0.92
N ILE A 235 -42.67 -2.37 -0.99
CA ILE A 235 -42.17 -1.18 -0.30
C ILE A 235 -42.85 0.08 -0.84
N LYS A 236 -42.93 0.25 -2.17
CA LYS A 236 -43.63 1.38 -2.80
C LYS A 236 -45.12 1.44 -2.41
N ARG A 237 -45.82 0.28 -2.39
CA ARG A 237 -47.22 0.20 -1.96
C ARG A 237 -47.40 0.50 -0.47
N GLN A 238 -46.47 0.06 0.38
CA GLN A 238 -46.51 0.32 1.82
C GLN A 238 -46.39 1.82 2.15
N THR A 239 -45.61 2.56 1.37
CA THR A 239 -45.36 3.99 1.57
C THR A 239 -46.28 4.88 0.74
N GLY A 240 -46.95 4.34 -0.26
CA GLY A 240 -47.83 5.08 -1.17
C GLY A 240 -47.10 5.91 -2.22
N GLN A 241 -45.81 5.64 -2.44
CA GLN A 241 -44.95 6.42 -3.34
C GLN A 241 -44.76 5.75 -4.70
N LYS A 242 -44.30 6.52 -5.69
CA LYS A 242 -44.09 6.02 -7.06
C LYS A 242 -42.63 5.60 -7.30
N SER A 243 -41.67 6.32 -6.73
CA SER A 243 -40.25 5.98 -6.81
C SER A 243 -39.79 5.23 -5.56
N LEU A 244 -38.72 4.44 -5.71
CA LEU A 244 -38.12 3.73 -4.58
C LEU A 244 -37.38 4.70 -3.64
N ASP A 245 -36.80 5.78 -4.17
CA ASP A 245 -36.18 6.86 -3.37
C ASP A 245 -37.19 7.50 -2.40
N GLU A 246 -38.35 7.94 -2.91
CA GLU A 246 -39.42 8.52 -2.08
C GLU A 246 -39.94 7.52 -1.04
N ALA A 247 -40.05 6.24 -1.43
CA ALA A 247 -40.45 5.17 -0.53
C ALA A 247 -39.41 4.97 0.59
N PHE A 248 -38.11 4.97 0.27
CA PHE A 248 -37.05 4.86 1.26
C PHE A 248 -37.06 6.04 2.24
N ILE A 249 -37.19 7.27 1.74
CA ILE A 249 -37.29 8.48 2.57
C ILE A 249 -38.49 8.40 3.52
N SER A 250 -39.62 7.88 3.04
CA SER A 250 -40.83 7.69 3.84
C SER A 250 -40.66 6.68 4.99
N LEU A 251 -39.75 5.70 4.85
CA LEU A 251 -39.44 4.70 5.87
C LEU A 251 -38.48 5.21 6.97
N LEU A 252 -37.76 6.31 6.75
CA LEU A 252 -36.81 6.86 7.72
C LEU A 252 -37.51 7.35 9.01
N PRO A 253 -36.79 7.50 10.14
CA PRO A 253 -37.36 8.09 11.35
C PRO A 253 -37.91 9.50 11.13
N ALA A 254 -38.96 9.89 11.87
CA ALA A 254 -39.63 11.20 11.71
C ALA A 254 -38.69 12.39 11.91
N GLU A 255 -37.70 12.26 12.80
CA GLU A 255 -36.69 13.28 13.08
C GLU A 255 -35.82 13.60 11.86
N LYS A 256 -35.49 12.59 11.04
CA LYS A 256 -34.72 12.77 9.79
C LYS A 256 -35.60 13.19 8.60
N ARG A 257 -36.91 12.97 8.69
CA ARG A 257 -37.88 13.38 7.66
C ARG A 257 -38.28 14.86 7.76
N HIS A 258 -38.18 15.45 8.95
CA HIS A 258 -38.77 16.76 9.22
C HIS A 258 -38.17 17.93 8.44
N ASP A 259 -36.91 17.81 8.02
CA ASP A 259 -36.18 18.83 7.25
C ASP A 259 -36.15 18.52 5.74
N HIS A 260 -36.53 17.30 5.33
CA HIS A 260 -36.48 16.89 3.92
C HIS A 260 -37.70 17.40 3.17
N HIS A 261 -37.45 18.14 2.10
CA HIS A 261 -38.45 18.61 1.16
C HIS A 261 -37.98 18.35 -0.27
N VAL A 262 -38.93 18.12 -1.19
CA VAL A 262 -38.57 17.92 -2.60
C VAL A 262 -37.93 19.20 -3.12
N LEU A 263 -36.67 19.08 -3.51
CA LEU A 263 -35.84 20.20 -3.92
C LEU A 263 -36.25 20.64 -5.34
N VAL A 264 -36.86 21.81 -5.44
CA VAL A 264 -37.28 22.40 -6.71
C VAL A 264 -36.26 23.45 -7.11
N VAL A 265 -35.53 23.20 -8.19
CA VAL A 265 -34.55 24.17 -8.73
C VAL A 265 -35.31 25.36 -9.32
N PRO A 266 -35.16 26.58 -8.77
CA PRO A 266 -35.77 27.76 -9.37
C PRO A 266 -35.20 27.98 -10.78
N PRO A 267 -36.04 28.28 -11.78
CA PRO A 267 -35.57 28.46 -13.15
C PRO A 267 -34.55 29.60 -13.21
N HIS A 268 -33.44 29.36 -13.90
CA HIS A 268 -32.45 30.39 -14.15
C HIS A 268 -33.07 31.50 -15.03
N GLN A 269 -33.21 32.71 -14.48
CA GLN A 269 -33.73 33.84 -15.23
C GLN A 269 -32.62 34.42 -16.11
N GLN A 270 -32.72 34.26 -17.43
CA GLN A 270 -31.78 34.88 -18.36
C GLN A 270 -32.47 35.72 -19.44
N ASN A 271 -31.89 36.89 -19.67
CA ASN A 271 -32.03 37.67 -20.89
C ASN A 271 -31.13 37.06 -21.96
N LEU A 272 -31.73 36.35 -22.92
CA LEU A 272 -31.07 35.68 -24.06
C LEU A 272 -30.19 36.61 -24.93
N GLU A 273 -30.35 37.93 -24.80
CA GLU A 273 -29.64 38.93 -25.63
C GLU A 273 -28.29 39.40 -25.04
N THR A 274 -27.93 39.08 -23.79
CA THR A 274 -26.73 39.62 -23.10
C THR A 274 -25.88 38.60 -22.31
N ALA A 275 -26.08 37.29 -22.50
CA ALA A 275 -25.40 36.27 -21.71
C ALA A 275 -23.87 36.18 -21.97
N GLU A 276 -23.07 36.80 -21.08
CA GLU A 276 -21.62 36.64 -21.04
C GLU A 276 -21.23 35.20 -20.65
N ALA A 277 -20.26 34.63 -21.37
CA ALA A 277 -19.74 33.29 -21.07
C ALA A 277 -18.73 33.33 -19.91
N ALA A 278 -18.96 32.53 -18.87
CA ALA A 278 -17.99 32.27 -17.82
C ALA A 278 -16.86 31.35 -18.31
N ILE A 279 -17.20 30.30 -19.08
CA ILE A 279 -16.24 29.42 -19.75
C ILE A 279 -16.55 29.35 -21.24
N GLN A 280 -15.52 29.44 -22.07
CA GLN A 280 -15.61 29.16 -23.49
C GLN A 280 -14.43 28.29 -23.94
N ALA A 281 -14.70 27.13 -24.53
CA ALA A 281 -13.71 26.22 -25.08
C ALA A 281 -13.97 26.02 -26.57
N THR A 282 -12.93 26.15 -27.39
CA THR A 282 -13.00 25.99 -28.85
C THR A 282 -11.93 25.00 -29.30
N GLY A 283 -12.37 23.87 -29.86
CA GLY A 283 -11.50 22.81 -30.39
C GLY A 283 -10.53 22.20 -29.38
N LEU A 284 -10.90 22.18 -28.10
CA LEU A 284 -10.03 21.79 -27.01
C LEU A 284 -9.64 20.31 -27.10
N THR A 285 -8.35 20.01 -27.15
CA THR A 285 -7.82 18.67 -27.39
C THR A 285 -6.65 18.36 -26.46
N LYS A 286 -6.60 17.13 -25.93
CA LYS A 286 -5.49 16.61 -25.13
C LYS A 286 -5.04 15.23 -25.60
N THR A 287 -3.76 15.12 -25.85
CA THR A 287 -3.06 13.86 -26.17
C THR A 287 -1.98 13.56 -25.14
N TYR A 288 -1.79 12.28 -24.85
CA TYR A 288 -0.72 11.73 -23.99
C TYR A 288 -0.03 10.61 -24.75
N GLY A 289 1.14 10.91 -25.36
CA GLY A 289 1.75 9.97 -26.30
C GLY A 289 0.76 9.62 -27.41
N ASP A 290 0.47 8.32 -27.57
CA ASP A 290 -0.44 7.80 -28.60
C ASP A 290 -1.93 7.83 -28.20
N PHE A 291 -2.27 8.23 -26.97
CA PHE A 291 -3.65 8.25 -26.47
C PHE A 291 -4.26 9.66 -26.48
N THR A 292 -5.33 9.85 -27.24
CA THR A 292 -6.13 11.09 -27.23
C THR A 292 -7.21 11.02 -26.16
N ALA A 293 -7.02 11.74 -25.05
CA ALA A 293 -7.95 11.74 -23.92
C ALA A 293 -9.15 12.68 -24.13
N VAL A 294 -8.96 13.78 -24.86
CA VAL A 294 -10.00 14.76 -25.20
C VAL A 294 -9.78 15.17 -26.65
N ASN A 295 -10.82 15.17 -27.47
CA ASN A 295 -10.73 15.38 -28.92
C ASN A 295 -11.75 16.44 -29.38
N ASN A 296 -11.25 17.61 -29.78
CA ASN A 296 -12.01 18.69 -30.42
C ASN A 296 -13.27 19.12 -29.64
N VAL A 297 -13.15 19.32 -28.33
CA VAL A 297 -14.26 19.69 -27.46
C VAL A 297 -14.60 21.18 -27.61
N ASN A 298 -15.87 21.47 -27.89
CA ASN A 298 -16.44 22.83 -27.93
C ASN A 298 -17.48 22.96 -26.81
N LEU A 299 -17.28 23.91 -25.91
CA LEU A 299 -18.11 24.07 -24.72
C LEU A 299 -18.31 25.55 -24.41
N ARG A 300 -19.53 25.95 -24.05
CA ARG A 300 -19.83 27.30 -23.58
C ARG A 300 -20.68 27.18 -22.31
N ILE A 301 -20.19 27.79 -21.23
CA ILE A 301 -20.88 27.88 -19.94
C ILE A 301 -21.16 29.34 -19.65
N GLU A 302 -22.39 29.66 -19.30
CA GLU A 302 -22.91 31.01 -19.07
C GLU A 302 -22.77 31.42 -17.60
N ARG A 303 -22.64 32.72 -17.34
CA ARG A 303 -22.55 33.20 -15.94
C ARG A 303 -23.84 32.88 -15.18
N GLY A 304 -23.70 32.39 -13.95
CA GLY A 304 -24.79 32.11 -13.02
C GLY A 304 -25.49 30.77 -13.23
N GLU A 305 -25.23 30.07 -14.34
CA GLU A 305 -25.85 28.77 -14.61
C GLU A 305 -25.18 27.64 -13.81
N ILE A 306 -25.96 26.60 -13.52
CA ILE A 306 -25.48 25.31 -13.04
C ILE A 306 -25.35 24.37 -14.24
N PHE A 307 -24.12 24.17 -14.70
CA PHE A 307 -23.81 23.35 -15.85
C PHE A 307 -23.30 21.96 -15.45
N GLY A 308 -24.03 20.93 -15.87
CA GLY A 308 -23.68 19.52 -15.62
C GLY A 308 -22.79 18.92 -16.71
N PHE A 309 -21.72 18.24 -16.29
CA PHE A 309 -20.85 17.48 -17.20
C PHE A 309 -21.00 15.99 -16.95
N LEU A 310 -21.82 15.36 -17.80
CA LEU A 310 -22.21 13.96 -17.68
C LEU A 310 -21.40 13.10 -18.65
N GLY A 311 -20.93 11.95 -18.21
CA GLY A 311 -20.16 11.05 -19.06
C GLY A 311 -19.61 9.85 -18.30
N SER A 312 -19.16 8.83 -19.01
CA SER A 312 -18.58 7.64 -18.39
C SER A 312 -17.24 7.91 -17.70
N ASN A 313 -16.82 7.01 -16.82
CA ASN A 313 -15.50 7.11 -16.20
C ASN A 313 -14.40 6.86 -17.24
N GLY A 314 -13.42 7.77 -17.29
CA GLY A 314 -12.38 7.75 -18.31
C GLY A 314 -12.77 8.35 -19.67
N CYS A 315 -13.96 8.94 -19.83
CA CYS A 315 -14.35 9.59 -21.09
C CYS A 315 -13.66 10.94 -21.34
N GLY A 316 -12.90 11.47 -20.38
CA GLY A 316 -12.18 12.73 -20.49
C GLY A 316 -12.68 13.85 -19.58
N LYS A 317 -13.75 13.66 -18.77
CA LYS A 317 -14.37 14.69 -17.91
C LYS A 317 -13.36 15.52 -17.11
N THR A 318 -12.66 14.86 -16.19
CA THR A 318 -11.65 15.49 -15.32
C THR A 318 -10.49 16.09 -16.13
N THR A 319 -10.13 15.50 -17.28
CA THR A 319 -9.06 16.06 -18.14
C THR A 319 -9.53 17.37 -18.78
N THR A 320 -10.77 17.42 -19.28
CA THR A 320 -11.40 18.64 -19.80
C THR A 320 -11.51 19.69 -18.70
N MET A 321 -12.00 19.32 -17.51
CA MET A 321 -12.09 20.25 -16.37
C MET A 321 -10.73 20.82 -15.98
N LYS A 322 -9.69 19.98 -15.86
CA LYS A 322 -8.31 20.42 -15.57
C LYS A 322 -7.74 21.34 -16.64
N MET A 323 -8.10 21.15 -17.91
CA MET A 323 -7.71 22.06 -18.99
C MET A 323 -8.43 23.40 -18.88
N LEU A 324 -9.74 23.38 -18.62
CA LEU A 324 -10.55 24.59 -18.46
C LEU A 324 -10.13 25.42 -17.24
N THR A 325 -9.52 24.80 -16.22
CA THR A 325 -8.98 25.48 -15.03
C THR A 325 -7.50 25.84 -15.11
N GLY A 326 -6.82 25.47 -16.19
CA GLY A 326 -5.38 25.73 -16.35
C GLY A 326 -4.50 24.89 -15.41
N LEU A 327 -5.05 23.88 -14.74
CA LEU A 327 -4.28 22.86 -14.01
C LEU A 327 -3.51 21.95 -14.97
N GLN A 328 -3.95 21.87 -16.23
CA GLN A 328 -3.31 21.07 -17.24
C GLN A 328 -3.33 21.79 -18.60
N PRO A 329 -2.19 21.89 -19.32
CA PRO A 329 -2.18 22.52 -20.64
C PRO A 329 -2.85 21.63 -21.69
N ALA A 330 -3.63 22.24 -22.57
CA ALA A 330 -4.15 21.59 -23.78
C ALA A 330 -3.03 21.31 -24.78
N THR A 331 -3.20 20.27 -25.60
CA THR A 331 -2.29 20.01 -26.73
C THR A 331 -2.63 20.93 -27.90
N SER A 332 -3.93 21.16 -28.16
CA SER A 332 -4.42 22.13 -29.14
C SER A 332 -5.81 22.65 -28.74
N GLY A 333 -6.25 23.72 -29.40
CA GLY A 333 -7.47 24.44 -29.04
C GLY A 333 -7.23 25.55 -28.01
N GLU A 334 -8.29 26.28 -27.67
CA GLU A 334 -8.25 27.42 -26.77
C GLU A 334 -9.36 27.30 -25.72
N ALA A 335 -9.05 27.69 -24.47
CA ALA A 335 -10.02 27.84 -23.40
C ALA A 335 -9.94 29.26 -22.84
N LYS A 336 -11.09 29.89 -22.61
CA LYS A 336 -11.23 31.22 -22.00
C LYS A 336 -12.08 31.12 -20.73
N LEU A 337 -11.62 31.76 -19.67
CA LEU A 337 -12.33 31.94 -18.41
C LEU A 337 -12.61 33.43 -18.22
N PHE A 338 -13.88 33.82 -18.10
CA PHE A 338 -14.32 35.21 -18.01
C PHE A 338 -13.71 36.11 -19.11
N GLY A 339 -13.67 35.59 -20.34
CA GLY A 339 -13.09 36.27 -21.52
C GLY A 339 -11.56 36.27 -21.61
N GLN A 340 -10.84 35.79 -20.59
CA GLN A 340 -9.37 35.70 -20.59
C GLN A 340 -8.90 34.29 -20.95
N VAL A 341 -7.85 34.18 -21.77
CA VAL A 341 -7.27 32.87 -22.11
C VAL A 341 -6.72 32.21 -20.84
N VAL A 342 -7.05 30.94 -20.66
CA VAL A 342 -6.59 30.14 -19.52
C VAL A 342 -5.09 29.90 -19.64
N ASP A 343 -4.31 30.48 -18.72
CA ASP A 343 -2.87 30.29 -18.59
C ASP A 343 -2.53 29.78 -17.18
N ALA A 344 -1.77 28.69 -17.10
CA ALA A 344 -1.27 28.12 -15.85
C ALA A 344 -0.42 29.10 -15.02
N LYS A 345 0.09 30.18 -15.60
CA LYS A 345 0.86 31.21 -14.89
C LYS A 345 0.01 32.33 -14.28
N ASN A 346 -1.25 32.47 -14.67
CA ASN A 346 -2.11 33.55 -14.20
C ASN A 346 -2.79 33.20 -12.87
N ILE A 347 -2.21 33.65 -11.75
CA ILE A 347 -2.75 33.39 -10.41
C ILE A 347 -4.04 34.17 -10.12
N GLU A 348 -4.26 35.33 -10.75
CA GLU A 348 -5.43 36.18 -10.52
C GLU A 348 -6.71 35.52 -11.01
N THR A 349 -6.66 34.85 -12.17
CA THR A 349 -7.78 34.07 -12.69
C THR A 349 -8.14 32.91 -11.75
N ARG A 350 -7.16 32.27 -11.10
CA ARG A 350 -7.40 31.18 -10.13
C ARG A 350 -8.01 31.65 -8.82
N LYS A 351 -7.70 32.86 -8.35
CA LYS A 351 -8.34 33.44 -7.17
C LYS A 351 -9.84 33.65 -7.34
N ARG A 352 -10.35 33.68 -8.58
CA ARG A 352 -11.78 33.85 -8.89
C ARG A 352 -12.54 32.52 -8.96
N VAL A 353 -11.85 31.38 -8.85
CA VAL A 353 -12.41 30.04 -9.01
C VAL A 353 -12.24 29.25 -7.71
N GLY A 354 -13.30 28.60 -7.25
CA GLY A 354 -13.26 27.56 -6.25
C GLY A 354 -13.23 26.20 -6.93
N PHE A 355 -12.33 25.32 -6.51
CA PHE A 355 -12.17 23.99 -7.08
C PHE A 355 -12.29 22.93 -6.01
N MET A 356 -13.20 21.98 -6.22
CA MET A 356 -13.37 20.79 -5.40
C MET A 356 -13.02 19.58 -6.25
N SER A 357 -11.94 18.88 -5.86
CA SER A 357 -11.49 17.70 -6.58
C SER A 357 -12.04 16.42 -5.96
N GLN A 358 -12.11 15.35 -6.77
CA GLN A 358 -12.63 14.04 -6.37
C GLN A 358 -11.84 13.38 -5.20
N ALA A 359 -10.52 13.58 -5.13
CA ALA A 359 -9.65 12.84 -4.19
C ALA A 359 -8.81 13.73 -3.26
N PHE A 360 -8.68 15.02 -3.54
CA PHE A 360 -7.78 15.93 -2.82
C PHE A 360 -8.42 17.30 -2.63
N SER A 361 -8.98 17.55 -1.44
CA SER A 361 -9.48 18.89 -1.07
C SER A 361 -9.23 19.25 0.40
N LEU A 362 -8.91 18.27 1.25
CA LEU A 362 -8.78 18.46 2.71
C LEU A 362 -7.51 17.81 3.24
N TYR A 363 -6.91 18.44 4.25
CA TYR A 363 -5.80 17.88 5.02
C TYR A 363 -6.38 17.09 6.19
N ASN A 364 -6.15 15.77 6.20
CA ASN A 364 -6.74 14.85 7.17
C ASN A 364 -6.18 15.05 8.59
N GLU A 365 -5.00 15.65 8.71
CA GLU A 365 -4.31 15.92 9.97
C GLU A 365 -4.70 17.26 10.61
N LEU A 366 -5.54 18.05 9.94
CA LEU A 366 -6.04 19.34 10.42
C LEU A 366 -7.52 19.24 10.76
N SER A 367 -7.98 19.94 11.80
CA SER A 367 -9.42 20.00 12.13
C SER A 367 -10.24 20.72 11.05
N VAL A 368 -11.57 20.63 11.14
CA VAL A 368 -12.50 21.37 10.27
C VAL A 368 -12.19 22.87 10.23
N GLU A 369 -12.03 23.51 11.39
CA GLU A 369 -11.66 24.93 11.47
C GLU A 369 -10.26 25.19 10.89
N GLN A 370 -9.28 24.35 11.21
CA GLN A 370 -7.91 24.52 10.75
C GLN A 370 -7.79 24.41 9.23
N ASN A 371 -8.55 23.52 8.59
CA ASN A 371 -8.64 23.42 7.14
C ASN A 371 -9.16 24.74 6.54
N MET A 372 -10.27 25.29 7.04
CA MET A 372 -10.81 26.55 6.52
C MET A 372 -9.84 27.73 6.73
N VAL A 373 -9.21 27.83 7.90
CA VAL A 373 -8.22 28.89 8.20
C VAL A 373 -7.00 28.78 7.29
N LEU A 374 -6.50 27.56 7.04
CA LEU A 374 -5.39 27.34 6.12
C LEU A 374 -5.74 27.83 4.72
N HIS A 375 -6.89 27.42 4.18
CA HIS A 375 -7.30 27.82 2.83
C HIS A 375 -7.56 29.33 2.73
N ALA A 376 -8.18 29.95 3.75
CA ALA A 376 -8.33 31.39 3.81
C ALA A 376 -6.97 32.12 3.72
N ARG A 377 -5.93 31.61 4.41
CA ARG A 377 -4.56 32.16 4.33
C ARG A 377 -3.92 31.93 2.97
N LEU A 378 -4.10 30.75 2.36
CA LEU A 378 -3.56 30.42 1.04
C LEU A 378 -4.17 31.31 -0.06
N PHE A 379 -5.43 31.68 0.07
CA PHE A 379 -6.10 32.63 -0.82
C PHE A 379 -5.87 34.11 -0.44
N HIS A 380 -4.99 34.38 0.52
CA HIS A 380 -4.60 35.73 0.95
C HIS A 380 -5.75 36.59 1.50
N LEU A 381 -6.70 35.98 2.21
CA LEU A 381 -7.73 36.75 2.92
C LEU A 381 -7.09 37.64 4.00
N PRO A 382 -7.56 38.88 4.18
CA PRO A 382 -7.10 39.75 5.27
C PRO A 382 -7.28 39.07 6.64
N ALA A 383 -6.26 39.16 7.50
CA ALA A 383 -6.22 38.40 8.76
C ALA A 383 -7.42 38.71 9.69
N ASP A 384 -7.94 39.93 9.65
CA ASP A 384 -9.13 40.41 10.35
C ASP A 384 -10.44 39.81 9.81
N GLN A 385 -10.47 39.36 8.56
CA GLN A 385 -11.64 38.77 7.90
C GLN A 385 -11.68 37.25 7.98
N ILE A 386 -10.55 36.58 8.25
CA ILE A 386 -10.48 35.11 8.31
C ILE A 386 -11.42 34.55 9.38
N ALA A 387 -11.33 35.01 10.63
CA ALA A 387 -12.13 34.45 11.71
C ALA A 387 -13.65 34.71 11.52
N PRO A 388 -14.12 35.92 11.13
CA PRO A 388 -15.51 36.14 10.76
C PRO A 388 -15.99 35.22 9.63
N ARG A 389 -15.22 35.12 8.54
CA ARG A 389 -15.57 34.30 7.38
C ARG A 389 -15.65 32.81 7.71
N VAL A 390 -14.71 32.29 8.48
CA VAL A 390 -14.71 30.88 8.90
C VAL A 390 -15.92 30.58 9.79
N ASN A 391 -16.26 31.47 10.74
CA ASN A 391 -17.46 31.27 11.58
C ASN A 391 -18.76 31.34 10.77
N GLU A 392 -18.85 32.24 9.78
CA GLU A 392 -20.00 32.32 8.86
C GLU A 392 -20.18 30.98 8.13
N LEU A 393 -19.11 30.42 7.56
CA LEU A 393 -19.16 29.16 6.81
C LEU A 393 -19.45 27.95 7.71
N ILE A 394 -18.90 27.91 8.92
CA ILE A 394 -19.22 26.87 9.90
C ILE A 394 -20.73 26.84 10.21
N ILE A 395 -21.36 28.02 10.28
CA ILE A 395 -22.80 28.12 10.52
C ILE A 395 -23.58 27.76 9.25
N ARG A 396 -23.27 28.38 8.10
CA ARG A 396 -23.99 28.18 6.83
C ARG A 396 -23.96 26.73 6.37
N PHE A 397 -22.82 26.07 6.46
CA PHE A 397 -22.67 24.67 6.06
C PHE A 397 -23.06 23.65 7.15
N ASN A 398 -23.60 24.14 8.28
CA ASN A 398 -24.01 23.35 9.44
C ASN A 398 -22.90 22.40 9.95
N LEU A 399 -21.70 22.96 10.15
CA LEU A 399 -20.48 22.26 10.59
C LEU A 399 -20.14 22.52 12.07
N LYS A 400 -20.99 23.25 12.80
CA LYS A 400 -20.74 23.68 14.18
C LYS A 400 -20.42 22.53 15.15
N LYS A 401 -21.12 21.40 15.01
CA LYS A 401 -20.91 20.20 15.84
C LYS A 401 -19.53 19.56 15.61
N TYR A 402 -18.97 19.72 14.42
CA TYR A 402 -17.76 19.03 13.95
C TYR A 402 -16.53 19.94 13.92
N ARG A 403 -16.61 21.13 14.52
CA ARG A 403 -15.59 22.20 14.39
C ARG A 403 -14.15 21.73 14.69
N ASP A 404 -14.01 20.88 15.71
CA ASP A 404 -12.72 20.40 16.21
C ASP A 404 -12.37 18.99 15.72
N ASP A 405 -13.25 18.35 14.95
CA ASP A 405 -13.06 17.00 14.43
C ASP A 405 -12.13 17.01 13.21
N PHE A 406 -11.48 15.87 12.94
CA PHE A 406 -10.62 15.69 11.77
C PHE A 406 -11.44 15.16 10.58
N PRO A 407 -11.12 15.57 9.32
CA PRO A 407 -11.84 15.12 8.14
C PRO A 407 -12.01 13.60 8.03
N ALA A 408 -11.01 12.83 8.46
CA ALA A 408 -11.02 11.37 8.42
C ALA A 408 -12.14 10.75 9.27
N ASP A 409 -12.57 11.43 10.34
CA ASP A 409 -13.59 10.98 11.30
C ASP A 409 -15.00 11.45 10.91
N LEU A 410 -15.12 12.38 9.96
CA LEU A 410 -16.42 12.92 9.53
C LEU A 410 -17.18 11.93 8.63
N PRO A 411 -18.52 11.84 8.76
CA PRO A 411 -19.37 11.21 7.76
C PRO A 411 -19.16 11.82 6.38
N LEU A 412 -19.30 11.02 5.32
CA LEU A 412 -18.94 11.44 3.96
C LEU A 412 -19.70 12.71 3.52
N GLY A 413 -21.02 12.80 3.73
CA GLY A 413 -21.79 14.00 3.41
C GLY A 413 -21.31 15.26 4.14
N ILE A 414 -20.89 15.14 5.41
CA ILE A 414 -20.30 16.26 6.19
C ILE A 414 -18.94 16.65 5.62
N ARG A 415 -18.13 15.66 5.25
CA ARG A 415 -16.82 15.87 4.62
C ARG A 415 -16.95 16.60 3.27
N GLN A 416 -17.94 16.25 2.46
CA GLN A 416 -18.20 16.96 1.20
C GLN A 416 -18.69 18.39 1.45
N ARG A 417 -19.55 18.63 2.45
CA ARG A 417 -19.93 19.99 2.87
C ARG A 417 -18.73 20.82 3.32
N LEU A 418 -17.81 20.24 4.11
CA LEU A 418 -16.55 20.90 4.47
C LEU A 418 -15.70 21.21 3.24
N SER A 419 -15.58 20.27 2.30
CA SER A 419 -14.85 20.49 1.05
C SER A 419 -15.44 21.64 0.23
N LEU A 420 -16.77 21.73 0.15
CA LEU A 420 -17.46 22.85 -0.50
C LEU A 420 -17.22 24.17 0.26
N ALA A 421 -17.33 24.16 1.60
CA ALA A 421 -17.05 25.33 2.45
C ALA A 421 -15.62 25.86 2.25
N VAL A 422 -14.64 24.97 2.15
CA VAL A 422 -13.25 25.29 1.85
C VAL A 422 -13.12 25.87 0.43
N ALA A 423 -13.83 25.32 -0.56
CA ALA A 423 -13.80 25.81 -1.94
C ALA A 423 -14.43 27.21 -2.10
N VAL A 424 -15.35 27.61 -1.21
CA VAL A 424 -16.00 28.94 -1.24
C VAL A 424 -15.40 29.94 -0.24
N VAL A 425 -14.36 29.57 0.51
CA VAL A 425 -13.84 30.40 1.61
C VAL A 425 -13.45 31.80 1.14
N HIS A 426 -12.94 31.90 -0.09
CA HIS A 426 -12.43 33.12 -0.72
C HIS A 426 -13.44 33.85 -1.62
N ASN A 427 -14.74 33.52 -1.55
CA ASN A 427 -15.81 34.13 -2.37
C ASN A 427 -15.56 34.04 -3.88
N PRO A 428 -15.45 32.82 -4.45
CA PRO A 428 -15.23 32.66 -5.88
C PRO A 428 -16.46 33.08 -6.71
N GLU A 429 -16.21 33.59 -7.92
CA GLU A 429 -17.25 33.85 -8.93
C GLU A 429 -17.71 32.57 -9.65
N MET A 430 -16.86 31.53 -9.62
CA MET A 430 -17.13 30.25 -10.25
C MET A 430 -16.70 29.08 -9.37
N LEU A 431 -17.52 28.04 -9.32
CA LEU A 431 -17.22 26.77 -8.68
C LEU A 431 -17.08 25.67 -9.72
N ILE A 432 -16.07 24.84 -9.53
CA ILE A 432 -15.82 23.67 -10.35
C ILE A 432 -15.76 22.47 -9.42
N LEU A 433 -16.72 21.56 -9.57
CA LEU A 433 -16.97 20.47 -8.65
C LEU A 433 -16.83 19.15 -9.40
N ASP A 434 -15.79 18.36 -9.10
CA ASP A 434 -15.57 17.06 -9.74
C ASP A 434 -16.20 15.93 -8.89
N GLU A 435 -17.36 15.42 -9.32
CA GLU A 435 -18.15 14.37 -8.64
C GLU A 435 -18.38 14.60 -7.13
N PRO A 436 -18.90 15.78 -6.73
CA PRO A 436 -18.87 16.22 -5.32
C PRO A 436 -19.73 15.41 -4.36
N THR A 437 -20.73 14.69 -4.88
CA THR A 437 -21.76 13.95 -4.15
C THR A 437 -21.64 12.43 -4.34
N SER A 438 -20.55 11.96 -4.96
CA SER A 438 -20.27 10.55 -5.13
C SER A 438 -20.17 9.83 -3.78
N GLY A 439 -20.96 8.76 -3.61
CA GLY A 439 -21.09 8.01 -2.35
C GLY A 439 -21.91 8.71 -1.26
N VAL A 440 -22.46 9.90 -1.52
CA VAL A 440 -23.33 10.59 -0.55
C VAL A 440 -24.76 10.05 -0.68
N ASP A 441 -25.42 9.83 0.45
CA ASP A 441 -26.80 9.36 0.52
C ASP A 441 -27.81 10.38 -0.03
N PRO A 442 -29.03 9.96 -0.41
CA PRO A 442 -30.00 10.84 -1.05
C PRO A 442 -30.33 12.11 -0.26
N ILE A 443 -30.45 12.04 1.07
CA ILE A 443 -30.79 13.20 1.91
C ILE A 443 -29.61 14.15 1.97
N ALA A 444 -28.42 13.66 2.33
CA ALA A 444 -27.25 14.53 2.40
C ALA A 444 -26.84 15.09 1.02
N ARG A 445 -27.21 14.39 -0.07
CA ARG A 445 -27.08 14.88 -1.45
C ARG A 445 -28.06 16.02 -1.72
N ASP A 446 -29.32 15.90 -1.30
CA ASP A 446 -30.30 16.98 -1.39
C ASP A 446 -29.84 18.21 -0.60
N ASP A 447 -29.42 18.04 0.66
CA ASP A 447 -28.82 19.12 1.47
C ASP A 447 -27.64 19.79 0.77
N PHE A 448 -26.79 19.01 0.09
CA PHE A 448 -25.67 19.53 -0.67
C PHE A 448 -26.12 20.33 -1.89
N TRP A 449 -27.14 19.85 -2.60
CA TRP A 449 -27.74 20.55 -3.74
C TRP A 449 -28.44 21.84 -3.34
N GLU A 450 -29.07 21.90 -2.16
CA GLU A 450 -29.64 23.13 -1.62
C GLU A 450 -28.58 24.24 -1.53
N LEU A 451 -27.39 23.90 -1.00
CA LEU A 451 -26.26 24.82 -0.94
C LEU A 451 -25.78 25.26 -2.33
N LEU A 452 -25.74 24.37 -3.33
CA LEU A 452 -25.35 24.74 -4.69
C LEU A 452 -26.36 25.70 -5.33
N ILE A 453 -27.65 25.47 -5.10
CA ILE A 453 -28.73 26.31 -5.62
C ILE A 453 -28.70 27.67 -4.92
N GLU A 454 -28.52 27.73 -3.61
CA GLU A 454 -28.33 28.99 -2.86
C GLU A 454 -27.14 29.79 -3.44
N LEU A 455 -25.99 29.14 -3.62
CA LEU A 455 -24.78 29.79 -4.18
C LEU A 455 -25.01 30.32 -5.60
N SER A 456 -25.67 29.55 -6.47
CA SER A 456 -25.96 29.98 -7.84
C SER A 456 -27.02 31.09 -7.89
N ARG A 457 -28.14 30.92 -7.19
CA ARG A 457 -29.31 31.79 -7.32
C ARG A 457 -29.24 33.05 -6.49
N GLU A 458 -28.69 32.98 -5.28
CA GLU A 458 -28.60 34.15 -4.39
C GLU A 458 -27.30 34.93 -4.56
N GLN A 459 -26.19 34.22 -4.82
CA GLN A 459 -24.87 34.85 -4.92
C GLN A 459 -24.36 34.99 -6.36
N GLY A 460 -25.09 34.43 -7.35
CA GLY A 460 -24.73 34.53 -8.77
C GLY A 460 -23.49 33.72 -9.16
N VAL A 461 -23.10 32.74 -8.35
CA VAL A 461 -21.93 31.90 -8.59
C VAL A 461 -22.20 30.97 -9.77
N THR A 462 -21.28 30.92 -10.73
CA THR A 462 -21.38 29.98 -11.86
C THR A 462 -20.90 28.60 -11.40
N ILE A 463 -21.66 27.53 -11.63
CA ILE A 463 -21.31 26.20 -11.13
C ILE A 463 -21.10 25.26 -12.31
N PHE A 464 -19.91 24.68 -12.40
CA PHE A 464 -19.59 23.61 -13.33
C PHE A 464 -19.35 22.31 -12.57
N ILE A 465 -20.33 21.42 -12.61
CA ILE A 465 -20.35 20.18 -11.83
C ILE A 465 -20.23 18.97 -12.76
N SER A 466 -19.31 18.06 -12.48
CA SER A 466 -19.35 16.73 -13.08
C SER A 466 -20.17 15.80 -12.21
N THR A 467 -21.02 14.98 -12.83
CA THR A 467 -21.80 13.96 -12.15
C THR A 467 -21.98 12.74 -13.04
N HIS A 468 -22.23 11.61 -12.42
CA HIS A 468 -22.67 10.37 -13.07
C HIS A 468 -24.07 9.93 -12.60
N PHE A 469 -24.71 10.72 -11.73
CA PHE A 469 -26.09 10.49 -11.28
C PHE A 469 -27.07 11.26 -12.17
N MET A 470 -28.10 10.57 -12.68
CA MET A 470 -29.06 11.17 -13.60
C MET A 470 -29.98 12.17 -12.90
N ASP A 471 -30.35 11.90 -11.65
CA ASP A 471 -31.16 12.83 -10.85
C ASP A 471 -30.46 14.18 -10.61
N GLU A 472 -29.13 14.16 -10.49
CA GLU A 472 -28.33 15.37 -10.35
C GLU A 472 -28.21 16.11 -11.68
N ALA A 473 -27.96 15.37 -12.76
CA ALA A 473 -27.93 15.94 -14.11
C ALA A 473 -29.29 16.58 -14.48
N ALA A 474 -30.40 16.01 -14.01
CA ALA A 474 -31.74 16.56 -14.20
C ALA A 474 -31.99 17.88 -13.45
N ARG A 475 -31.22 18.17 -12.39
CA ARG A 475 -31.27 19.44 -11.62
C ARG A 475 -30.42 20.54 -12.23
N CYS A 476 -29.53 20.22 -13.16
CA CYS A 476 -28.71 21.22 -13.85
C CYS A 476 -29.56 22.04 -14.83
N ASP A 477 -29.18 23.30 -15.01
CA ASP A 477 -29.81 24.18 -16.00
C ASP A 477 -29.57 23.63 -17.42
N ARG A 478 -28.34 23.20 -17.67
CA ARG A 478 -27.90 22.55 -18.92
C ARG A 478 -26.90 21.46 -18.60
N ILE A 479 -26.85 20.45 -19.47
CA ILE A 479 -25.87 19.37 -19.36
C ILE A 479 -25.17 19.14 -20.69
N SER A 480 -23.93 18.64 -20.62
CA SER A 480 -23.23 18.06 -21.76
C SER A 480 -22.92 16.59 -21.52
N LEU A 481 -23.22 15.79 -22.54
CA LEU A 481 -22.97 14.36 -22.58
C LEU A 481 -21.61 14.10 -23.25
N MET A 482 -20.67 13.46 -22.56
CA MET A 482 -19.32 13.19 -23.04
C MET A 482 -19.03 11.69 -23.13
N HIS A 483 -18.48 11.25 -24.26
CA HIS A 483 -18.01 9.88 -24.47
C HIS A 483 -16.73 9.86 -25.31
N ALA A 484 -15.78 8.98 -24.92
CA ALA A 484 -14.52 8.75 -25.65
C ALA A 484 -13.78 10.04 -26.09
N GLY A 485 -13.70 11.04 -25.21
CA GLY A 485 -13.00 12.30 -25.47
C GLY A 485 -13.83 13.35 -26.22
N LYS A 486 -15.07 13.06 -26.64
CA LYS A 486 -15.93 13.95 -27.43
C LYS A 486 -17.22 14.32 -26.69
N ILE A 487 -17.74 15.51 -26.95
CA ILE A 487 -19.11 15.89 -26.55
C ILE A 487 -20.07 15.32 -27.59
N LEU A 488 -21.03 14.51 -27.14
CA LEU A 488 -22.09 13.92 -27.96
C LEU A 488 -23.27 14.89 -28.14
N ALA A 489 -23.67 15.55 -27.06
CA ALA A 489 -24.74 16.54 -27.05
C ALA A 489 -24.57 17.53 -25.90
N SER A 490 -25.19 18.71 -26.00
CA SER A 490 -25.20 19.73 -24.95
C SER A 490 -26.47 20.57 -25.04
N ASP A 491 -27.37 20.43 -24.07
CA ASP A 491 -28.66 21.14 -24.01
C ASP A 491 -29.28 21.00 -22.60
N THR A 492 -30.47 21.53 -22.38
CA THR A 492 -31.28 21.27 -21.18
C THR A 492 -31.65 19.77 -21.11
N PRO A 493 -31.75 19.18 -19.89
CA PRO A 493 -32.12 17.76 -19.73
C PRO A 493 -33.41 17.40 -20.47
N ALA A 494 -34.44 18.24 -20.39
CA ALA A 494 -35.72 18.03 -21.06
C ALA A 494 -35.62 18.04 -22.59
N ALA A 495 -34.78 18.91 -23.17
CA ALA A 495 -34.55 18.94 -24.61
C ALA A 495 -33.82 17.69 -25.11
N LEU A 496 -32.85 17.17 -24.35
CA LEU A 496 -32.13 15.94 -24.69
C LEU A 496 -33.04 14.70 -24.66
N CYS A 497 -33.91 14.57 -23.65
CA CYS A 497 -34.91 13.49 -23.61
C CYS A 497 -35.85 13.56 -24.81
N LYS A 498 -36.35 14.75 -25.13
CA LYS A 498 -37.24 14.99 -26.27
C LYS A 498 -36.57 14.67 -27.61
N ALA A 499 -35.29 15.01 -27.78
CA ALA A 499 -34.52 14.74 -28.99
C ALA A 499 -34.38 13.23 -29.27
N ARG A 500 -34.38 12.39 -28.22
CA ARG A 500 -34.28 10.94 -28.33
C ARG A 500 -35.60 10.19 -28.12
N SER A 501 -36.71 10.89 -27.91
CA SER A 501 -38.00 10.28 -27.57
C SER A 501 -37.89 9.30 -26.39
N ALA A 502 -37.08 9.65 -25.40
CA ALA A 502 -36.83 8.84 -24.22
C ALA A 502 -37.67 9.32 -23.02
N ASP A 503 -38.17 8.37 -22.23
CA ASP A 503 -38.98 8.66 -21.04
C ASP A 503 -38.12 9.19 -19.87
N THR A 504 -36.86 8.78 -19.80
CA THR A 504 -35.90 9.19 -18.77
C THR A 504 -34.62 9.78 -19.36
N LEU A 505 -33.90 10.55 -18.54
CA LEU A 505 -32.59 11.10 -18.93
C LEU A 505 -31.54 9.98 -19.10
N GLU A 506 -31.64 8.91 -18.32
CA GLU A 506 -30.74 7.76 -18.45
C GLU A 506 -30.92 7.07 -19.82
N ASP A 507 -32.17 6.84 -20.24
CA ASP A 507 -32.47 6.25 -21.54
C ASP A 507 -31.98 7.13 -22.70
N ALA A 508 -32.17 8.45 -22.59
CA ALA A 508 -31.63 9.39 -23.56
C ALA A 508 -30.11 9.29 -23.64
N PHE A 509 -29.42 9.26 -22.50
CA PHE A 509 -27.97 9.13 -22.41
C PHE A 509 -27.46 7.81 -23.01
N ILE A 510 -28.11 6.68 -22.70
CA ILE A 510 -27.77 5.37 -23.26
C ILE A 510 -27.94 5.39 -24.78
N ALA A 511 -29.03 5.97 -25.31
CA ALA A 511 -29.24 6.07 -26.75
C ALA A 511 -28.13 6.88 -27.46
N TYR A 512 -27.69 8.00 -26.88
CA TYR A 512 -26.53 8.75 -27.40
C TYR A 512 -25.23 7.93 -27.36
N LEU A 513 -25.02 7.14 -26.31
CA LEU A 513 -23.84 6.28 -26.18
C LEU A 513 -23.81 5.15 -27.21
N GLU A 514 -24.94 4.45 -27.40
CA GLU A 514 -25.05 3.34 -28.35
C GLU A 514 -24.78 3.81 -29.79
N GLU A 515 -25.33 4.95 -30.18
CA GLU A 515 -25.07 5.54 -31.50
C GLU A 515 -23.58 5.92 -31.66
N ALA A 516 -22.97 6.54 -30.66
CA ALA A 516 -21.55 6.91 -30.72
C ALA A 516 -20.62 5.70 -30.82
N VAL A 517 -20.98 4.57 -30.19
CA VAL A 517 -20.24 3.29 -30.31
C VAL A 517 -20.38 2.73 -31.73
N LEU A 518 -21.58 2.76 -32.31
CA LEU A 518 -21.83 2.31 -33.69
C LEU A 518 -21.06 3.16 -34.72
N GLU A 519 -21.06 4.49 -34.57
CA GLU A 519 -20.30 5.40 -35.44
C GLU A 519 -18.79 5.21 -35.35
N SER A 520 -18.28 4.94 -34.14
CA SER A 520 -16.86 4.67 -33.90
C SER A 520 -16.42 3.35 -34.53
N GLN A 521 -17.27 2.32 -34.51
CA GLN A 521 -17.05 1.04 -35.18
C GLN A 521 -17.13 1.16 -36.71
N ALA A 522 -18.02 2.01 -37.25
CA ALA A 522 -18.10 2.28 -38.68
C ALA A 522 -16.88 3.07 -39.22
N SER A 523 -16.21 3.86 -38.38
CA SER A 523 -15.06 4.69 -38.76
C SER A 523 -13.70 3.99 -38.61
N SER A 524 -13.62 2.89 -37.86
CA SER A 524 -12.42 2.05 -37.78
C SER A 524 -12.52 0.89 -38.77
N ALA A 525 -11.85 1.00 -39.92
CA ALA A 525 -11.71 -0.12 -40.88
C ALA A 525 -10.80 -1.23 -40.32
N LEU A 526 -11.30 -1.96 -39.33
CA LEU A 526 -10.81 -3.24 -38.82
C LEU A 526 -12.06 -4.08 -38.51
N PRO A 527 -12.16 -5.34 -38.98
CA PRO A 527 -13.37 -6.12 -38.80
C PRO A 527 -13.48 -6.60 -37.34
N THR A 528 -14.21 -5.87 -36.52
CA THR A 528 -14.74 -6.37 -35.24
C THR A 528 -16.14 -6.91 -35.48
N THR A 529 -16.24 -8.24 -35.60
CA THR A 529 -17.50 -8.97 -35.51
C THR A 529 -18.07 -8.81 -34.10
N MET A 530 -19.02 -7.89 -33.91
CA MET A 530 -19.96 -7.91 -32.79
C MET A 530 -21.34 -7.44 -33.26
N ALA A 531 -22.08 -8.35 -33.88
CA ALA A 531 -23.54 -8.42 -33.90
C ALA A 531 -23.95 -9.78 -34.48
N GLU A 532 -23.44 -10.86 -33.89
CA GLU A 532 -24.21 -12.10 -33.88
C GLU A 532 -24.85 -12.15 -32.50
N GLU A 533 -26.19 -12.22 -32.48
CA GLU A 533 -26.91 -12.81 -31.35
C GLU A 533 -26.11 -14.05 -30.91
N PRO A 534 -25.82 -14.24 -29.61
CA PRO A 534 -25.20 -15.49 -29.21
C PRO A 534 -26.19 -16.59 -29.60
N GLU A 535 -25.82 -17.37 -30.62
CA GLU A 535 -26.49 -18.60 -31.01
C GLU A 535 -26.89 -19.34 -29.74
N LEU A 536 -28.18 -19.69 -29.67
CA LEU A 536 -28.70 -20.68 -28.73
C LEU A 536 -27.67 -21.80 -28.65
N LEU A 537 -27.08 -21.97 -27.46
CA LEU A 537 -26.20 -23.08 -27.14
C LEU A 537 -26.84 -24.35 -27.73
N PRO A 538 -26.10 -25.21 -28.46
CA PRO A 538 -26.51 -26.60 -28.54
C PRO A 538 -26.73 -27.03 -27.09
N GLU A 539 -27.85 -27.68 -26.81
CA GLU A 539 -28.12 -28.32 -25.52
C GLU A 539 -26.89 -29.14 -25.13
N SER A 540 -25.96 -28.54 -24.38
CA SER A 540 -25.02 -29.32 -23.60
C SER A 540 -25.91 -29.96 -22.57
N GLU A 541 -26.01 -31.29 -22.66
CA GLU A 541 -26.70 -32.15 -21.71
C GLU A 541 -26.62 -31.49 -20.33
N PRO A 542 -27.74 -31.37 -19.60
CA PRO A 542 -27.71 -30.84 -18.24
C PRO A 542 -26.60 -31.61 -17.55
N ASN A 543 -25.57 -30.88 -17.12
CA ASN A 543 -24.41 -31.46 -16.46
C ASN A 543 -24.94 -31.97 -15.11
N THR A 544 -25.59 -33.12 -15.19
CA THR A 544 -26.04 -34.04 -14.17
C THR A 544 -24.86 -34.85 -13.67
N ALA A 545 -23.64 -34.37 -13.93
CA ALA A 545 -22.58 -34.55 -12.98
C ALA A 545 -23.10 -33.97 -11.65
N PRO A 546 -23.31 -34.80 -10.61
CA PRO A 546 -23.69 -34.28 -9.30
C PRO A 546 -22.69 -33.19 -8.94
N ILE A 547 -23.14 -32.07 -8.36
CA ILE A 547 -22.29 -31.03 -7.74
C ILE A 547 -21.08 -31.76 -7.16
N GLY A 548 -19.97 -31.73 -7.91
CA GLY A 548 -18.95 -32.76 -7.78
C GLY A 548 -18.46 -32.69 -6.36
N LYS A 549 -18.67 -33.77 -5.58
CA LYS A 549 -18.29 -33.86 -4.16
C LYS A 549 -17.02 -33.04 -3.94
N GLN A 550 -17.17 -31.80 -3.49
CA GLN A 550 -16.03 -30.90 -3.33
C GLN A 550 -15.11 -31.66 -2.39
N LYS A 551 -13.89 -31.98 -2.86
CA LYS A 551 -12.95 -32.80 -2.08
C LYS A 551 -12.89 -32.20 -0.69
N ALA A 552 -13.23 -33.01 0.31
CA ALA A 552 -13.30 -32.59 1.70
C ALA A 552 -12.06 -31.74 2.03
N ASN A 553 -12.30 -30.51 2.49
CA ASN A 553 -11.25 -29.55 2.76
C ASN A 553 -10.15 -30.19 3.61
N THR A 554 -9.00 -30.44 3.00
CA THR A 554 -7.82 -30.84 3.77
C THR A 554 -7.35 -29.63 4.57
N ALA A 555 -6.93 -29.88 5.80
CA ALA A 555 -6.38 -28.83 6.67
C ALA A 555 -5.19 -28.09 6.04
N PHE A 556 -4.55 -28.68 5.02
CA PHE A 556 -3.45 -28.10 4.27
C PHE A 556 -3.46 -28.56 2.79
N SER A 557 -3.02 -27.69 1.88
CA SER A 557 -2.97 -27.88 0.43
C SER A 557 -1.75 -27.17 -0.16
N PHE A 558 -0.87 -27.96 -0.79
CA PHE A 558 0.27 -27.44 -1.53
C PHE A 558 -0.15 -26.56 -2.71
N LEU A 559 -1.29 -26.82 -3.33
CA LEU A 559 -1.76 -26.02 -4.47
C LEU A 559 -2.05 -24.57 -4.05
N ARG A 560 -2.65 -24.37 -2.88
CA ARG A 560 -2.94 -23.04 -2.32
C ARG A 560 -1.66 -22.31 -1.93
N LEU A 561 -0.76 -23.01 -1.23
CA LEU A 561 0.55 -22.47 -0.83
C LEU A 561 1.37 -22.03 -2.04
N PHE A 562 1.53 -22.89 -3.05
CA PHE A 562 2.24 -22.55 -4.28
C PHE A 562 1.49 -21.52 -5.13
N GLY A 563 0.17 -21.39 -4.98
CA GLY A 563 -0.61 -20.29 -5.55
C GLY A 563 -0.13 -18.93 -5.04
N TYR A 564 -0.01 -18.75 -3.72
CA TYR A 564 0.56 -17.54 -3.13
C TYR A 564 2.02 -17.34 -3.51
N ALA A 565 2.84 -18.40 -3.45
CA ALA A 565 4.25 -18.30 -3.81
C ALA A 565 4.44 -17.87 -5.27
N HIS A 566 3.63 -18.41 -6.19
CA HIS A 566 3.67 -18.04 -7.60
C HIS A 566 3.25 -16.58 -7.83
N ARG A 567 2.13 -16.17 -7.24
CA ARG A 567 1.66 -14.77 -7.33
C ARG A 567 2.70 -13.80 -6.78
N GLU A 568 3.26 -14.09 -5.62
CA GLU A 568 4.25 -13.23 -4.97
C GLU A 568 5.56 -13.16 -5.79
N THR A 569 5.95 -14.26 -6.43
CA THR A 569 7.09 -14.30 -7.36
C THR A 569 6.85 -13.40 -8.57
N LEU A 570 5.66 -13.44 -9.17
CA LEU A 570 5.31 -12.57 -10.31
C LEU A 570 5.37 -11.10 -9.93
N GLU A 571 4.88 -10.74 -8.73
CA GLU A 571 4.97 -9.36 -8.25
C GLU A 571 6.41 -8.91 -8.01
N LEU A 572 7.24 -9.75 -7.37
CA LEU A 572 8.65 -9.44 -7.17
C LEU A 572 9.40 -9.26 -8.49
N TRP A 573 9.07 -10.06 -9.50
CA TRP A 573 9.73 -9.99 -10.80
C TRP A 573 9.29 -8.76 -11.62
N ARG A 574 8.04 -8.33 -11.47
CA ARG A 574 7.49 -7.12 -12.12
C ARG A 574 7.78 -5.82 -11.36
N ASP A 575 8.32 -5.91 -10.14
CA ASP A 575 8.75 -4.76 -9.35
C ASP A 575 10.30 -4.65 -9.37
N PRO A 576 10.87 -3.99 -10.40
CA PRO A 576 12.32 -3.92 -10.57
C PRO A 576 12.99 -3.14 -9.45
N ILE A 577 12.31 -2.18 -8.82
CA ILE A 577 12.84 -1.39 -7.72
C ILE A 577 13.06 -2.30 -6.51
N ARG A 578 12.04 -3.09 -6.17
CA ARG A 578 12.11 -4.02 -5.05
C ARG A 578 13.16 -5.11 -5.26
N LEU A 579 13.23 -5.70 -6.45
CA LEU A 579 14.23 -6.72 -6.78
C LEU A 579 15.65 -6.14 -6.77
N THR A 580 15.84 -4.94 -7.32
CA THR A 580 17.14 -4.25 -7.31
C THR A 580 17.57 -3.94 -5.88
N PHE A 581 16.68 -3.42 -5.04
CA PHE A 581 16.99 -3.16 -3.64
C PHE A 581 17.34 -4.46 -2.89
N ALA A 582 16.63 -5.56 -3.18
CA ALA A 582 16.89 -6.86 -2.55
C ALA A 582 18.26 -7.44 -2.88
N LEU A 583 18.70 -7.31 -4.14
CA LEU A 583 19.95 -7.93 -4.63
C LEU A 583 21.14 -6.96 -4.59
N LEU A 584 20.99 -5.78 -5.20
CA LEU A 584 22.05 -4.78 -5.32
C LEU A 584 22.26 -3.99 -4.02
N GLY A 585 21.20 -3.79 -3.24
CA GLY A 585 21.29 -3.07 -1.95
C GLY A 585 22.28 -3.73 -0.99
N SER A 586 22.22 -5.06 -0.85
CA SER A 586 23.18 -5.84 -0.05
C SER A 586 24.61 -5.67 -0.56
N ILE A 587 24.80 -5.69 -1.87
CA ILE A 587 26.13 -5.57 -2.50
C ILE A 587 26.74 -4.19 -2.23
N ILE A 588 25.99 -3.12 -2.47
CA ILE A 588 26.47 -1.74 -2.22
C ILE A 588 26.79 -1.57 -0.73
N LEU A 589 25.91 -2.04 0.16
CA LEU A 589 26.13 -1.91 1.59
C LEU A 589 27.31 -2.78 2.07
N MET A 590 27.59 -3.91 1.42
CA MET A 590 28.78 -4.72 1.66
C MET A 590 30.06 -3.94 1.33
N PHE A 591 30.10 -3.16 0.25
CA PHE A 591 31.24 -2.28 -0.05
C PHE A 591 31.41 -1.18 1.01
N ILE A 592 30.31 -0.51 1.36
CA ILE A 592 30.33 0.58 2.33
C ILE A 592 30.81 0.06 3.70
N LEU A 593 30.27 -1.05 4.19
CA LEU A 593 30.62 -1.58 5.51
C LEU A 593 31.95 -2.34 5.50
N GLY A 594 32.23 -3.10 4.44
CA GLY A 594 33.44 -3.92 4.31
C GLY A 594 34.73 -3.10 4.20
N TYR A 595 34.70 -1.97 3.49
CA TYR A 595 35.84 -1.03 3.45
C TYR A 595 35.71 0.12 4.44
N GLY A 596 34.49 0.51 4.81
CA GLY A 596 34.26 1.65 5.72
C GLY A 596 34.55 1.34 7.18
N ILE A 597 34.39 0.09 7.63
CA ILE A 597 34.72 -0.35 8.99
C ILE A 597 36.14 -0.93 8.99
N THR A 598 37.15 -0.07 9.11
CA THR A 598 38.55 -0.49 9.32
C THR A 598 39.08 0.00 10.65
N PHE A 599 39.64 -0.93 11.42
CA PHE A 599 40.45 -0.66 12.60
C PHE A 599 41.94 -0.90 12.32
N ASP A 600 42.30 -1.20 11.07
CA ASP A 600 43.67 -1.47 10.68
C ASP A 600 44.51 -0.20 10.76
N VAL A 601 45.74 -0.38 11.24
CA VAL A 601 46.65 0.71 11.54
C VAL A 601 47.89 0.55 10.68
N GLU A 602 47.74 0.83 9.40
CA GLU A 602 48.84 0.95 8.43
C GLU A 602 49.03 2.43 8.08
N ASP A 603 50.25 2.83 7.71
CA ASP A 603 50.57 4.19 7.27
C ASP A 603 50.31 5.34 8.28
N LEU A 604 50.55 5.10 9.58
CA LEU A 604 50.36 6.13 10.62
C LEU A 604 51.25 7.34 10.40
N SER A 605 50.66 8.52 10.25
CA SER A 605 51.41 9.76 10.23
C SER A 605 52.02 10.05 11.60
N PHE A 606 53.34 10.09 11.68
CA PHE A 606 54.04 10.53 12.88
C PHE A 606 55.03 11.64 12.60
N ALA A 607 55.34 12.46 13.60
CA ALA A 607 56.43 13.42 13.53
C ALA A 607 57.14 13.52 14.89
N VAL A 608 58.38 13.98 14.86
CA VAL A 608 59.24 14.02 16.05
C VAL A 608 59.61 15.46 16.38
N MET A 609 59.53 15.82 17.65
CA MET A 609 60.15 17.00 18.24
C MET A 609 61.47 16.57 18.89
N ASP A 610 62.55 16.58 18.12
CA ASP A 610 63.88 16.19 18.59
C ASP A 610 64.63 17.40 19.16
N GLN A 611 64.64 17.52 20.49
CA GLN A 611 65.39 18.58 21.20
C GLN A 611 66.84 18.16 21.51
N ASP A 612 67.22 16.91 21.29
CA ASP A 612 68.54 16.37 21.58
C ASP A 612 69.48 16.44 20.38
N GLN A 613 68.95 16.11 19.18
CA GLN A 613 69.66 16.14 17.89
C GLN A 613 70.99 15.36 17.87
N THR A 614 71.16 14.38 18.76
CA THR A 614 72.36 13.53 18.84
C THR A 614 72.29 12.37 17.84
N PRO A 615 73.41 11.66 17.58
CA PRO A 615 73.37 10.41 16.83
C PRO A 615 72.43 9.38 17.46
N GLU A 616 72.31 9.37 18.78
CA GLU A 616 71.45 8.43 19.51
C GLU A 616 69.95 8.74 19.31
N SER A 617 69.54 10.01 19.37
CA SER A 617 68.16 10.41 19.10
C SER A 617 67.77 10.10 17.66
N ARG A 618 68.66 10.38 16.69
CA ARG A 618 68.44 10.06 15.27
C ARG A 618 68.39 8.57 14.99
N ASP A 619 69.16 7.76 15.71
CA ASP A 619 69.13 6.31 15.56
C ASP A 619 67.80 5.73 16.05
N TYR A 620 67.29 6.22 17.18
CA TYR A 620 65.96 5.87 17.69
C TYR A 620 64.85 6.23 16.69
N ILE A 621 64.88 7.45 16.13
CA ILE A 621 63.91 7.88 15.11
C ILE A 621 63.97 6.99 13.87
N ARG A 622 65.17 6.68 13.36
CA ARG A 622 65.34 5.81 12.18
C ARG A 622 64.79 4.41 12.39
N ASN A 623 64.86 3.87 13.61
CA ASN A 623 64.26 2.57 13.92
C ASN A 623 62.73 2.60 13.73
N ILE A 624 62.09 3.69 14.14
CA ILE A 624 60.64 3.91 13.95
C ILE A 624 60.31 4.14 12.49
N THR A 625 61.06 4.98 11.77
CA THR A 625 60.86 5.25 10.34
C THR A 625 61.09 4.00 9.47
N GLY A 626 61.92 3.05 9.93
CA GLY A 626 62.16 1.76 9.26
C GLY A 626 61.03 0.75 9.41
N SER A 627 60.02 1.04 10.24
CA SER A 627 58.84 0.19 10.44
C SER A 627 57.80 0.40 9.35
N ARG A 628 57.10 -0.67 8.94
CA ARG A 628 56.02 -0.60 7.94
C ARG A 628 54.76 0.15 8.41
N TYR A 629 54.65 0.40 9.71
CA TYR A 629 53.43 0.96 10.30
C TYR A 629 53.41 2.49 10.37
N PHE A 630 54.56 3.15 10.18
CA PHE A 630 54.74 4.57 10.48
C PHE A 630 55.31 5.35 9.28
N ILE A 631 54.63 6.43 8.89
CA ILE A 631 55.10 7.38 7.88
C ILE A 631 55.52 8.68 8.57
N GLN A 632 56.82 8.97 8.52
CA GLN A 632 57.36 10.21 9.08
C GLN A 632 56.91 11.41 8.24
N LYS A 633 56.27 12.37 8.90
CA LYS A 633 55.99 13.71 8.38
C LYS A 633 57.10 14.67 8.82
N THR A 634 57.05 15.91 8.33
CA THR A 634 58.01 16.95 8.71
C THR A 634 58.11 17.10 10.22
N ASP A 635 59.34 17.24 10.73
CA ASP A 635 59.61 17.34 12.17
C ASP A 635 58.90 18.52 12.83
N ILE A 636 58.61 18.37 14.12
CA ILE A 636 57.89 19.33 14.95
C ILE A 636 58.91 20.32 15.52
N LYS A 637 58.65 21.63 15.34
CA LYS A 637 59.53 22.71 15.78
C LYS A 637 59.11 23.34 17.12
N SER A 638 57.85 23.20 17.52
CA SER A 638 57.35 23.74 18.78
C SER A 638 56.17 22.92 19.34
N PRO A 639 55.91 22.99 20.65
CA PRO A 639 54.74 22.37 21.27
C PRO A 639 53.40 22.88 20.69
N SER A 640 53.33 24.16 20.33
CA SER A 640 52.15 24.74 19.68
C SER A 640 51.91 24.19 18.27
N GLN A 641 52.99 23.87 17.54
CA GLN A 641 52.89 23.22 16.24
C GLN A 641 52.44 21.76 16.39
N MET A 642 52.94 21.04 17.41
CA MET A 642 52.50 19.68 17.74
C MET A 642 51.00 19.63 17.99
N ASP A 643 50.50 20.46 18.91
CA ASP A 643 49.08 20.52 19.27
C ASP A 643 48.21 20.88 18.06
N LYS A 644 48.61 21.87 17.25
CA LYS A 644 47.87 22.23 16.02
C LYS A 644 47.76 21.07 15.03
N ARG A 645 48.86 20.33 14.81
CA ARG A 645 48.93 19.25 13.81
C ARG A 645 48.24 17.96 14.29
N MET A 646 48.26 17.69 15.59
CA MET A 646 47.45 16.64 16.21
C MET A 646 45.96 16.98 16.13
N ARG A 647 45.55 18.22 16.48
CA ARG A 647 44.16 18.67 16.39
C ARG A 647 43.59 18.67 14.97
N SER A 648 44.41 18.95 13.97
CA SER A 648 43.99 18.91 12.57
C SER A 648 43.95 17.48 12.00
N GLY A 649 44.30 16.46 12.78
CA GLY A 649 44.40 15.07 12.31
C GLY A 649 45.55 14.83 11.33
N GLU A 650 46.51 15.76 11.23
CA GLU A 650 47.67 15.59 10.34
C GLU A 650 48.61 14.52 10.90
N LEU A 651 48.75 14.47 12.23
CA LEU A 651 49.57 13.51 12.96
C LEU A 651 48.67 12.63 13.82
N SER A 652 48.85 11.31 13.69
CA SER A 652 48.24 10.33 14.60
C SER A 652 49.14 10.06 15.82
N VAL A 653 50.45 10.29 15.66
CA VAL A 653 51.46 10.13 16.71
C VAL A 653 52.44 11.31 16.69
N ALA A 654 52.75 11.87 17.85
CA ALA A 654 53.84 12.83 18.00
C ALA A 654 54.82 12.36 19.08
N ILE A 655 56.11 12.39 18.76
CA ILE A 655 57.17 11.90 19.66
C ILE A 655 58.00 13.09 20.11
N GLU A 656 58.22 13.24 21.40
CA GLU A 656 59.07 14.27 21.97
C GLU A 656 60.29 13.63 22.63
N ILE A 657 61.47 14.02 22.16
CA ILE A 657 62.76 13.58 22.69
C ILE A 657 63.35 14.76 23.49
N PRO A 658 63.60 14.60 24.80
CA PRO A 658 64.09 15.69 25.64
C PRO A 658 65.56 16.00 25.35
N PRO A 659 66.05 17.20 25.71
CA PRO A 659 67.45 17.55 25.55
C PRO A 659 68.37 16.66 26.40
N ASN A 660 69.56 16.37 25.90
CA ASN A 660 70.57 15.49 26.50
C ASN A 660 70.22 13.99 26.53
N PHE A 661 69.22 13.53 25.76
CA PHE A 661 68.83 12.12 25.66
C PHE A 661 70.03 11.20 25.36
N GLY A 662 70.82 11.48 24.32
CA GLY A 662 71.98 10.66 23.94
C GLY A 662 73.10 10.67 24.98
N GLN A 663 73.34 11.81 25.63
CA GLN A 663 74.33 11.92 26.71
C GLN A 663 73.91 11.08 27.94
N GLN A 664 72.62 11.11 28.28
CA GLN A 664 72.08 10.31 29.39
C GLN A 664 72.14 8.82 29.09
N LEU A 665 71.80 8.41 27.87
CA LEU A 665 71.85 7.02 27.42
C LEU A 665 73.28 6.46 27.51
N LYS A 666 74.28 7.20 27.01
CA LYS A 666 75.72 6.82 27.10
C LYS A 666 76.25 6.70 28.52
N ARG A 667 75.68 7.45 29.47
CA ARG A 667 76.05 7.40 30.89
C ARG A 667 75.35 6.27 31.65
N GLY A 668 74.60 5.39 30.97
CA GLY A 668 73.83 4.32 31.60
C GLY A 668 72.64 4.84 32.41
N ARG A 669 72.19 6.08 32.18
CA ARG A 669 70.94 6.61 32.76
C ARG A 669 69.75 6.18 31.90
N LYS A 670 68.54 6.36 32.44
CA LYS A 670 67.26 5.99 31.80
C LYS A 670 66.50 7.26 31.38
N PRO A 671 66.83 7.88 30.24
CA PRO A 671 66.07 9.04 29.77
C PRO A 671 64.66 8.61 29.32
N GLU A 672 63.66 9.45 29.56
CA GLU A 672 62.27 9.22 29.17
C GLU A 672 61.94 9.98 27.89
N ILE A 673 61.13 9.38 27.02
CA ILE A 673 60.58 10.02 25.83
C ILE A 673 59.06 10.11 25.99
N VAL A 674 58.45 11.15 25.41
CA VAL A 674 56.99 11.30 25.45
C VAL A 674 56.42 10.93 24.10
N VAL A 675 55.38 10.09 24.09
CA VAL A 675 54.65 9.71 22.88
C VAL A 675 53.19 10.14 23.06
N TRP A 676 52.77 11.10 22.25
CA TRP A 676 51.39 11.55 22.15
C TRP A 676 50.68 10.75 21.07
N ILE A 677 49.56 10.13 21.43
CA ILE A 677 48.74 9.32 20.51
C ILE A 677 47.35 9.95 20.42
N ASP A 678 46.80 10.05 19.21
CA ASP A 678 45.41 10.47 19.02
C ASP A 678 44.45 9.43 19.64
N GLY A 679 43.85 9.81 20.76
CA GLY A 679 42.90 9.01 21.52
C GLY A 679 41.44 9.13 21.09
N SER A 680 41.13 9.85 20.01
CA SER A 680 39.75 10.04 19.52
C SER A 680 39.04 8.71 19.18
N MET A 681 39.81 7.68 18.82
CA MET A 681 39.34 6.30 18.64
C MET A 681 40.12 5.34 19.57
N PRO A 682 39.56 4.90 20.72
CA PRO A 682 40.28 4.15 21.74
C PRO A 682 40.97 2.87 21.25
N PHE A 683 40.29 2.03 20.46
CA PHE A 683 40.87 0.78 19.93
C PHE A 683 42.05 1.03 18.98
N ARG A 684 41.95 2.07 18.14
CA ARG A 684 43.04 2.46 17.25
C ARG A 684 44.21 3.00 18.06
N ALA A 685 43.95 3.83 19.06
CA ALA A 685 44.96 4.37 19.97
C ALA A 685 45.70 3.28 20.75
N GLU A 686 44.98 2.28 21.27
CA GLU A 686 45.59 1.14 21.96
C GLU A 686 46.47 0.30 21.03
N THR A 687 46.02 0.10 19.79
CA THR A 687 46.83 -0.59 18.75
C THR A 687 48.11 0.19 18.43
N ILE A 688 48.01 1.52 18.27
CA ILE A 688 49.17 2.40 18.07
C ILE A 688 50.14 2.29 19.26
N ASN A 689 49.61 2.31 20.49
CA ASN A 689 50.41 2.17 21.70
C ASN A 689 51.16 0.83 21.76
N GLY A 690 50.48 -0.26 21.36
CA GLY A 690 51.09 -1.59 21.22
C GLY A 690 52.23 -1.60 20.20
N TYR A 691 52.05 -1.00 19.02
CA TYR A 691 53.08 -0.91 17.99
C TYR A 691 54.27 -0.02 18.39
N MET A 692 54.01 1.11 19.05
CA MET A 692 55.04 1.98 19.60
C MET A 692 55.87 1.25 20.66
N SER A 693 55.20 0.54 21.58
CA SER A 693 55.86 -0.27 22.60
C SER A 693 56.71 -1.36 21.96
N GLY A 694 56.19 -2.10 20.97
CA GLY A 694 56.93 -3.14 20.25
C GLY A 694 58.17 -2.61 19.52
N THR A 695 58.05 -1.44 18.88
CA THR A 695 59.17 -0.78 18.19
C THR A 695 60.24 -0.36 19.20
N TYR A 696 59.84 0.20 20.34
CA TYR A 696 60.74 0.55 21.43
C TYR A 696 61.50 -0.66 21.98
N TYR A 697 60.80 -1.78 22.25
CA TYR A 697 61.45 -3.02 22.71
C TYR A 697 62.43 -3.60 21.69
N SER A 698 62.07 -3.56 20.39
CA SER A 698 62.95 -3.97 19.30
C SER A 698 64.23 -3.14 19.25
N TYR A 699 64.10 -1.81 19.35
CA TYR A 699 65.24 -0.89 19.43
C TYR A 699 66.15 -1.19 20.62
N LEU A 700 65.60 -1.39 21.82
CA LEU A 700 66.40 -1.73 23.00
C LEU A 700 67.15 -3.06 22.85
N THR A 701 66.52 -4.04 22.22
CA THR A 701 67.12 -5.36 21.96
C THR A 701 68.31 -5.23 21.00
N ASP A 702 68.13 -4.52 19.90
CA ASP A 702 69.18 -4.25 18.90
C ASP A 702 70.31 -3.39 19.49
N LEU A 703 69.97 -2.36 20.27
CA LEU A 703 70.95 -1.53 20.97
C LEU A 703 71.79 -2.37 21.95
N SER A 704 71.16 -3.28 22.70
CA SER A 704 71.87 -4.17 23.61
C SER A 704 72.78 -5.16 22.88
N LEU A 705 72.31 -5.74 21.77
CA LEU A 705 73.11 -6.61 20.92
C LEU A 705 74.33 -5.89 20.35
N ARG A 706 74.16 -4.69 19.81
CA ARG A 706 75.25 -3.90 19.22
C ARG A 706 76.26 -3.43 20.27
N THR A 707 75.79 -3.10 21.48
CA THR A 707 76.65 -2.51 22.53
C THR A 707 77.36 -3.57 23.37
N TYR A 708 76.65 -4.65 23.72
CA TYR A 708 77.14 -5.65 24.69
C TYR A 708 77.29 -7.06 24.08
N GLY A 709 76.87 -7.28 22.83
CA GLY A 709 76.92 -8.60 22.18
C GLY A 709 75.93 -9.62 22.74
N VAL A 710 75.06 -9.22 23.68
CA VAL A 710 74.13 -10.10 24.40
C VAL A 710 72.76 -9.44 24.50
N VAL A 711 71.70 -10.22 24.29
CA VAL A 711 70.32 -9.82 24.61
C VAL A 711 70.05 -10.14 26.09
N PRO A 712 69.77 -9.16 26.96
CA PRO A 712 69.43 -9.41 28.34
C PRO A 712 68.06 -10.10 28.43
N ASN A 713 68.03 -11.37 28.85
CA ASN A 713 66.79 -12.04 29.24
C ASN A 713 66.34 -11.51 30.61
N LEU A 714 65.44 -10.55 30.60
CA LEU A 714 64.91 -9.90 31.81
C LEU A 714 63.86 -10.75 32.56
N LEU A 715 63.36 -11.82 31.92
CA LEU A 715 62.34 -12.72 32.48
C LEU A 715 62.88 -14.16 32.48
N ALA A 716 62.55 -14.92 33.53
CA ALA A 716 62.90 -16.34 33.62
C ALA A 716 62.17 -17.22 32.58
N ALA A 717 61.11 -16.69 31.97
CA ALA A 717 60.37 -17.32 30.88
C ALA A 717 59.88 -16.25 29.89
N ASN A 718 59.91 -16.57 28.60
CA ASN A 718 59.37 -15.71 27.55
C ASN A 718 57.90 -16.08 27.27
N ILE A 719 57.00 -15.10 27.23
CA ILE A 719 55.61 -15.29 26.82
C ILE A 719 55.45 -14.70 25.43
N GLU A 720 55.25 -15.57 24.44
CA GLU A 720 54.93 -15.15 23.07
C GLU A 720 53.44 -15.27 22.82
N SER A 721 52.77 -14.14 22.66
CA SER A 721 51.37 -14.13 22.21
C SER A 721 51.31 -14.36 20.70
N ARG A 722 50.63 -15.43 20.28
CA ARG A 722 50.40 -15.74 18.86
C ARG A 722 48.92 -15.97 18.62
N TYR A 723 48.33 -15.15 17.75
CA TYR A 723 46.95 -15.36 17.33
C TYR A 723 46.84 -16.64 16.49
N ARG A 724 45.91 -17.52 16.83
CA ARG A 724 45.71 -18.77 16.09
C ARG A 724 44.99 -18.55 14.75
N TYR A 725 44.17 -17.51 14.67
CA TYR A 725 43.36 -17.13 13.52
C TYR A 725 43.53 -15.62 13.28
N ASN A 726 43.57 -15.18 12.01
CA ASN A 726 43.86 -13.80 11.63
C ASN A 726 45.16 -13.25 12.29
N GLN A 727 46.31 -13.86 11.98
CA GLN A 727 47.59 -13.55 12.60
C GLN A 727 48.06 -12.11 12.37
N ASP A 728 47.71 -11.56 11.21
CA ASP A 728 48.01 -10.18 10.82
C ASP A 728 47.03 -9.17 11.45
N PHE A 729 46.02 -9.64 12.19
CA PHE A 729 44.98 -8.82 12.81
C PHE A 729 44.25 -7.89 11.82
N LYS A 730 44.05 -8.36 10.57
CA LYS A 730 43.39 -7.58 9.53
C LYS A 730 41.90 -7.45 9.80
N SER A 731 41.39 -6.23 9.80
CA SER A 731 39.99 -5.90 10.04
C SER A 731 39.10 -6.54 8.97
N ILE A 732 39.56 -6.58 7.72
CA ILE A 732 38.82 -7.17 6.59
C ILE A 732 38.50 -8.66 6.81
N GLU A 733 39.43 -9.45 7.40
CA GLU A 733 39.23 -10.88 7.67
C GLU A 733 38.23 -11.14 8.82
N ALA A 734 38.00 -10.14 9.67
CA ALA A 734 37.04 -10.22 10.78
C ALA A 734 35.66 -9.62 10.43
N MET A 735 35.66 -8.49 9.73
CA MET A 735 34.45 -7.69 9.44
C MET A 735 33.64 -8.24 8.28
N VAL A 736 34.27 -8.65 7.18
CA VAL A 736 33.57 -9.18 6.00
C VAL A 736 32.66 -10.36 6.37
N PRO A 737 33.12 -11.41 7.09
CA PRO A 737 32.23 -12.48 7.55
C PRO A 737 31.13 -12.02 8.52
N ALA A 738 31.34 -10.94 9.27
CA ALA A 738 30.38 -10.45 10.25
C ALA A 738 29.29 -9.56 9.62
N VAL A 739 29.61 -8.86 8.53
CA VAL A 739 28.67 -8.01 7.77
C VAL A 739 27.66 -8.85 6.99
N ILE A 740 28.05 -10.02 6.47
CA ILE A 740 27.14 -10.91 5.71
C ILE A 740 25.84 -11.24 6.49
N PRO A 741 25.90 -11.75 7.74
CA PRO A 741 24.73 -11.91 8.60
C PRO A 741 23.87 -10.66 8.77
N LEU A 742 24.50 -9.49 8.93
CA LEU A 742 23.82 -8.21 9.12
C LEU A 742 22.99 -7.82 7.90
N LEU A 743 23.57 -7.96 6.70
CA LEU A 743 22.88 -7.68 5.44
C LEU A 743 21.71 -8.64 5.20
N LEU A 744 21.90 -9.92 5.54
CA LEU A 744 20.90 -10.98 5.36
C LEU A 744 19.77 -11.00 6.40
N VAL A 745 19.89 -10.26 7.51
CA VAL A 745 18.73 -9.98 8.37
C VAL A 745 18.01 -8.70 7.94
N PHE A 746 18.77 -7.68 7.52
CA PHE A 746 18.22 -6.34 7.30
C PHE A 746 17.22 -6.30 6.13
N ILE A 747 17.68 -6.64 4.93
CA ILE A 747 16.87 -6.52 3.70
C ILE A 747 15.73 -7.54 3.67
N PRO A 748 15.94 -8.84 3.94
CA PRO A 748 14.88 -9.84 3.87
C PRO A 748 13.74 -9.61 4.89
N ALA A 749 14.07 -9.18 6.11
CA ALA A 749 13.05 -8.90 7.13
C ALA A 749 12.14 -7.73 6.69
N ILE A 750 12.72 -6.66 6.14
CA ILE A 750 11.97 -5.51 5.61
C ILE A 750 11.06 -5.94 4.47
N LEU A 751 11.61 -6.64 3.47
CA LEU A 751 10.84 -7.05 2.31
C LEU A 751 9.69 -7.98 2.69
N MET A 752 9.92 -8.90 3.62
CA MET A 752 8.88 -9.81 4.10
C MET A 752 7.78 -9.07 4.88
N ALA A 753 8.16 -8.12 5.75
CA ALA A 753 7.19 -7.31 6.48
C ALA A 753 6.30 -6.50 5.54
N LEU A 754 6.90 -5.84 4.54
CA LEU A 754 6.17 -5.09 3.51
C LEU A 754 5.25 -5.97 2.66
N GLY A 755 5.65 -7.21 2.36
CA GLY A 755 4.86 -8.13 1.54
C GLY A 755 3.50 -8.50 2.12
N VAL A 756 3.36 -8.51 3.45
CA VAL A 756 2.07 -8.75 4.13
C VAL A 756 1.34 -7.44 4.39
N VAL A 757 2.04 -6.40 4.84
CA VAL A 757 1.42 -5.10 5.18
C VAL A 757 0.83 -4.42 3.96
N ARG A 758 1.45 -4.57 2.78
CA ARG A 758 0.89 -4.10 1.52
C ARG A 758 -0.50 -4.67 1.23
N GLU A 759 -0.77 -5.92 1.57
CA GLU A 759 -2.11 -6.50 1.40
C GLU A 759 -3.13 -5.98 2.41
N LYS A 760 -2.68 -5.67 3.62
CA LYS A 760 -3.52 -5.03 4.64
C LYS A 760 -3.93 -3.62 4.20
N GLU A 761 -2.97 -2.84 3.67
CA GLU A 761 -3.24 -1.48 3.18
C GLU A 761 -4.09 -1.47 1.90
N LEU A 762 -3.86 -2.38 0.95
CA LEU A 762 -4.62 -2.46 -0.29
C LEU A 762 -6.00 -3.12 -0.13
N GLY A 763 -6.26 -3.77 1.00
CA GLY A 763 -7.51 -4.48 1.29
C GLY A 763 -7.61 -5.89 0.69
N SER A 764 -6.62 -6.31 -0.11
CA SER A 764 -6.57 -7.65 -0.71
C SER A 764 -6.35 -8.77 0.32
N ILE A 765 -5.98 -8.43 1.56
CA ILE A 765 -5.97 -9.36 2.69
C ILE A 765 -7.35 -10.00 2.94
N THR A 766 -8.44 -9.34 2.54
CA THR A 766 -9.80 -9.89 2.63
C THR A 766 -9.93 -11.23 1.91
N ASN A 767 -9.18 -11.43 0.82
CA ASN A 767 -9.14 -12.70 0.09
C ASN A 767 -8.67 -13.86 1.00
N LEU A 768 -7.80 -13.61 1.98
CA LEU A 768 -7.39 -14.62 2.96
C LEU A 768 -8.55 -15.05 3.87
N TYR A 769 -9.48 -14.14 4.17
CA TYR A 769 -10.57 -14.38 5.12
C TYR A 769 -11.74 -15.14 4.47
N VAL A 770 -11.99 -14.90 3.18
CA VAL A 770 -13.14 -15.47 2.45
C VAL A 770 -12.81 -16.67 1.56
N THR A 771 -11.54 -17.00 1.39
CA THR A 771 -11.10 -18.21 0.67
C THR A 771 -10.82 -19.36 1.65
N PRO A 772 -10.79 -20.63 1.20
CA PRO A 772 -10.50 -21.76 2.09
C PRO A 772 -9.02 -21.83 2.54
N VAL A 773 -8.23 -20.78 2.28
CA VAL A 773 -6.80 -20.70 2.58
C VAL A 773 -6.57 -20.63 4.08
N THR A 774 -5.57 -21.36 4.57
CA THR A 774 -5.14 -21.28 5.96
C THR A 774 -4.05 -20.22 6.15
N ARG A 775 -3.98 -19.65 7.35
CA ARG A 775 -2.92 -18.71 7.74
C ARG A 775 -1.51 -19.27 7.50
N LEU A 776 -1.32 -20.58 7.68
CA LEU A 776 -0.04 -21.24 7.48
C LEU A 776 0.33 -21.34 6.00
N GLU A 777 -0.60 -21.71 5.12
CA GLU A 777 -0.38 -21.72 3.66
C GLU A 777 -0.07 -20.33 3.12
N PHE A 778 -0.79 -19.32 3.61
CA PHE A 778 -0.57 -17.91 3.26
C PHE A 778 0.83 -17.43 3.65
N ILE A 779 1.20 -17.62 4.92
CA ILE A 779 2.49 -17.15 5.47
C ILE A 779 3.66 -17.84 4.77
N ILE A 780 3.64 -19.18 4.67
CA ILE A 780 4.74 -19.93 4.04
C ILE A 780 4.79 -19.66 2.54
N GLY A 781 3.63 -19.62 1.87
CA GLY A 781 3.54 -19.32 0.44
C GLY A 781 4.16 -17.96 0.12
N LYS A 782 3.87 -16.93 0.92
CA LYS A 782 4.53 -15.62 0.78
C LYS A 782 6.01 -15.64 1.11
N GLN A 783 6.45 -16.45 2.07
CA GLN A 783 7.84 -16.46 2.53
C GLN A 783 8.82 -17.05 1.49
N LEU A 784 8.39 -18.07 0.74
CA LEU A 784 9.26 -18.82 -0.18
C LEU A 784 10.02 -17.95 -1.21
N PRO A 785 9.39 -17.00 -1.92
CA PRO A 785 10.10 -16.16 -2.89
C PRO A 785 11.17 -15.27 -2.25
N TYR A 786 10.93 -14.76 -1.04
CA TYR A 786 11.91 -13.95 -0.32
C TYR A 786 13.09 -14.79 0.18
N ILE A 787 12.84 -16.04 0.60
CA ILE A 787 13.93 -16.96 0.93
C ILE A 787 14.81 -17.18 -0.29
N LEU A 788 14.22 -17.43 -1.47
CA LEU A 788 14.95 -17.63 -2.71
C LEU A 788 15.80 -16.40 -3.10
N VAL A 789 15.20 -15.20 -3.10
CA VAL A 789 15.92 -13.95 -3.40
C VAL A 789 17.06 -13.70 -2.41
N SER A 790 16.84 -13.99 -1.13
CA SER A 790 17.85 -13.81 -0.09
C SER A 790 19.00 -14.82 -0.20
N MET A 791 18.72 -16.05 -0.65
CA MET A 791 19.77 -17.04 -0.96
C MET A 791 20.61 -16.61 -2.16
N VAL A 792 20.00 -16.04 -3.19
CA VAL A 792 20.75 -15.42 -4.31
C VAL A 792 21.64 -14.30 -3.80
N SER A 793 21.13 -13.43 -2.92
CA SER A 793 21.90 -12.37 -2.27
C SER A 793 23.08 -12.95 -1.46
N PHE A 794 22.86 -14.00 -0.66
CA PHE A 794 23.91 -14.69 0.10
C PHE A 794 25.03 -15.21 -0.81
N PHE A 795 24.71 -15.89 -1.90
CA PHE A 795 25.74 -16.37 -2.84
C PHE A 795 26.52 -15.22 -3.47
N GLY A 796 25.85 -14.12 -3.81
CA GLY A 796 26.51 -12.89 -4.29
C GLY A 796 27.46 -12.29 -3.25
N LEU A 797 27.04 -12.22 -1.98
CA LEU A 797 27.87 -11.72 -0.88
C LEU A 797 29.10 -12.62 -0.62
N ILE A 798 28.94 -13.94 -0.68
CA ILE A 798 30.06 -14.88 -0.58
C ILE A 798 31.03 -14.72 -1.75
N ALA A 799 30.51 -14.59 -2.97
CA ALA A 799 31.33 -14.36 -4.15
C ALA A 799 32.15 -13.06 -4.00
N LEU A 800 31.54 -11.97 -3.52
CA LEU A 800 32.24 -10.71 -3.25
C LEU A 800 33.29 -10.86 -2.14
N ALA A 801 32.95 -11.52 -1.03
CA ALA A 801 33.86 -11.74 0.08
C ALA A 801 35.16 -12.44 -0.38
N VAL A 802 35.04 -13.45 -1.24
CA VAL A 802 36.19 -14.23 -1.74
C VAL A 802 36.93 -13.49 -2.86
N THR A 803 36.22 -12.93 -3.84
CA THR A 803 36.84 -12.38 -5.08
C THR A 803 37.30 -10.94 -4.95
N VAL A 804 36.56 -10.10 -4.22
CA VAL A 804 36.84 -8.66 -4.11
C VAL A 804 37.58 -8.33 -2.83
N PHE A 805 37.09 -8.84 -1.69
CA PHE A 805 37.73 -8.59 -0.39
C PHE A 805 38.89 -9.55 -0.09
N GLY A 806 39.10 -10.58 -0.91
CA GLY A 806 40.19 -11.54 -0.74
C GLY A 806 40.09 -12.43 0.51
N VAL A 807 38.92 -12.51 1.13
CA VAL A 807 38.71 -13.28 2.36
C VAL A 807 38.38 -14.73 1.99
N ALA A 808 39.36 -15.61 2.13
CA ALA A 808 39.23 -17.02 1.76
C ALA A 808 38.24 -17.77 2.68
N LEU A 809 37.34 -18.53 2.08
CA LEU A 809 36.45 -19.45 2.80
C LEU A 809 37.20 -20.75 3.13
N LYS A 810 37.65 -20.90 4.38
CA LYS A 810 38.52 -22.03 4.78
C LYS A 810 37.76 -23.32 5.11
N GLY A 811 36.51 -23.20 5.57
CA GLY A 811 35.67 -24.34 5.99
C GLY A 811 34.72 -24.83 4.91
N SER A 812 33.65 -25.50 5.32
CA SER A 812 32.67 -26.09 4.40
C SER A 812 31.67 -25.07 3.84
N PHE A 813 31.71 -24.84 2.53
CA PHE A 813 30.73 -24.03 1.80
C PHE A 813 29.29 -24.55 1.96
N TRP A 814 29.11 -25.86 1.90
CA TRP A 814 27.79 -26.49 2.03
C TRP A 814 27.21 -26.32 3.44
N ALA A 815 28.05 -26.46 4.48
CA ALA A 815 27.60 -26.24 5.85
C ALA A 815 27.17 -24.78 6.08
N LEU A 816 27.92 -23.82 5.53
CA LEU A 816 27.54 -22.40 5.59
C LEU A 816 26.26 -22.12 4.78
N SER A 817 26.07 -22.77 3.63
CA SER A 817 24.87 -22.61 2.80
C SER A 817 23.60 -23.14 3.49
N VAL A 818 23.70 -24.27 4.21
CA VAL A 818 22.60 -24.79 5.04
C VAL A 818 22.31 -23.86 6.20
N ALA A 819 23.35 -23.36 6.89
CA ALA A 819 23.19 -22.37 7.96
C ALA A 819 22.50 -21.09 7.43
N ALA A 820 22.89 -20.63 6.23
CA ALA A 820 22.30 -19.46 5.58
C ALA A 820 20.83 -19.69 5.21
N LEU A 821 20.47 -20.86 4.70
CA LEU A 821 19.08 -21.20 4.40
C LEU A 821 18.21 -21.19 5.65
N LEU A 822 18.66 -21.80 6.74
CA LEU A 822 17.95 -21.78 8.02
C LEU A 822 17.84 -20.35 8.57
N TYR A 823 18.94 -19.61 8.50
CA TYR A 823 19.00 -18.22 8.95
C TYR A 823 18.03 -17.32 8.19
N VAL A 824 18.09 -17.31 6.86
CA VAL A 824 17.19 -16.53 6.00
C VAL A 824 15.72 -16.90 6.24
N THR A 825 15.43 -18.18 6.46
CA THR A 825 14.07 -18.63 6.81
C THR A 825 13.64 -18.07 8.17
N ALA A 826 14.53 -18.05 9.17
CA ALA A 826 14.25 -17.45 10.46
C ALA A 826 14.09 -15.91 10.37
N THR A 827 14.96 -15.20 9.64
CA THR A 827 14.91 -13.73 9.55
C THR A 827 13.71 -13.21 8.76
N THR A 828 13.29 -13.91 7.71
CA THR A 828 12.01 -13.64 7.06
C THR A 828 10.83 -13.91 8.00
N GLY A 829 10.94 -14.90 8.91
CA GLY A 829 10.02 -15.10 10.03
C GLY A 829 9.93 -13.92 11.01
N VAL A 830 11.03 -13.22 11.28
CA VAL A 830 11.02 -11.97 12.05
C VAL A 830 10.23 -10.88 11.32
N GLY A 831 10.44 -10.72 10.01
CA GLY A 831 9.67 -9.78 9.19
C GLY A 831 8.15 -10.07 9.20
N LEU A 832 7.77 -11.36 9.14
CA LEU A 832 6.39 -11.81 9.31
C LEU A 832 5.81 -11.41 10.67
N LEU A 833 6.57 -11.59 11.76
CA LEU A 833 6.14 -11.19 13.09
C LEU A 833 5.89 -9.68 13.18
N ILE A 834 6.78 -8.87 12.59
CA ILE A 834 6.64 -7.41 12.52
C ILE A 834 5.39 -7.01 11.73
N SER A 835 5.11 -7.71 10.64
CA SER A 835 3.91 -7.47 9.84
C SER A 835 2.61 -7.69 10.61
N ALA A 836 2.63 -8.51 11.68
CA ALA A 836 1.42 -8.85 12.42
C ALA A 836 0.87 -7.66 13.21
N PHE A 837 1.73 -6.85 13.84
CA PHE A 837 1.34 -5.70 14.66
C PHE A 837 1.43 -4.34 13.94
N THR A 838 1.93 -4.31 12.71
CA THR A 838 1.97 -3.09 11.88
C THR A 838 0.78 -3.04 10.93
N LYS A 839 0.19 -1.84 10.79
CA LYS A 839 -0.94 -1.58 9.88
C LYS A 839 -0.50 -0.90 8.58
N THR A 840 0.58 -0.12 8.63
CA THR A 840 1.05 0.65 7.47
C THR A 840 2.47 0.28 7.03
N GLN A 841 2.77 0.39 5.74
CA GLN A 841 4.08 0.10 5.16
C GLN A 841 5.18 0.95 5.79
N ILE A 842 4.89 2.21 6.08
CA ILE A 842 5.84 3.12 6.76
C ILE A 842 6.15 2.61 8.17
N SER A 843 5.14 2.22 8.94
CA SER A 843 5.35 1.66 10.29
C SER A 843 6.12 0.34 10.24
N ALA A 844 5.84 -0.51 9.25
CA ALA A 844 6.52 -1.79 9.03
C ALA A 844 7.99 -1.60 8.66
N LEU A 845 8.29 -0.65 7.76
CA LEU A 845 9.64 -0.30 7.37
C LEU A 845 10.44 0.24 8.56
N ALA A 846 9.87 1.20 9.31
CA ALA A 846 10.52 1.80 10.47
C ALA A 846 10.78 0.76 11.57
N ALA A 847 9.77 -0.04 11.94
CA ALA A 847 9.90 -1.09 12.94
C ALA A 847 10.92 -2.14 12.53
N SER A 848 10.88 -2.62 11.28
CA SER A 848 11.85 -3.59 10.76
C SER A 848 13.25 -3.02 10.73
N THR A 849 13.42 -1.76 10.32
CA THR A 849 14.74 -1.13 10.21
C THR A 849 15.36 -0.89 11.57
N VAL A 850 14.65 -0.18 12.46
CA VAL A 850 15.19 0.26 13.74
C VAL A 850 15.39 -0.92 14.70
N VAL A 851 14.36 -1.77 14.86
CA VAL A 851 14.40 -2.84 15.87
C VAL A 851 15.40 -3.93 15.47
N VAL A 852 15.33 -4.41 14.23
CA VAL A 852 16.19 -5.52 13.78
C VAL A 852 17.65 -5.09 13.72
N LEU A 853 17.94 -3.90 13.16
CA LEU A 853 19.32 -3.44 13.03
C LEU A 853 19.94 -3.14 14.39
N MET A 854 19.19 -2.48 15.28
CA MET A 854 19.66 -2.18 16.64
C MET A 854 20.00 -3.47 17.40
N ILE A 855 19.14 -4.50 17.31
CA ILE A 855 19.39 -5.79 17.98
C ILE A 855 20.58 -6.52 17.35
N ALA A 856 20.64 -6.57 16.02
CA ALA A 856 21.70 -7.27 15.29
C ALA A 856 23.08 -6.66 15.57
N VAL A 857 23.21 -5.33 15.61
CA VAL A 857 24.48 -4.63 15.81
C VAL A 857 24.93 -4.68 17.27
N ASN A 858 24.04 -4.39 18.22
CA ASN A 858 24.43 -4.19 19.62
C ASN A 858 24.43 -5.47 20.46
N PHE A 859 23.59 -6.46 20.12
CA PHE A 859 23.36 -7.60 21.02
C PHE A 859 23.71 -8.97 20.41
N CYS A 860 24.03 -9.07 19.12
CA CYS A 860 24.24 -10.36 18.44
C CYS A 860 25.72 -10.74 18.21
N GLY A 861 26.67 -10.14 18.94
CA GLY A 861 28.07 -10.55 18.84
C GLY A 861 28.92 -9.79 17.80
N LEU A 862 28.41 -8.70 17.22
CA LEU A 862 29.16 -7.92 16.21
C LEU A 862 30.27 -7.09 16.85
N ILE A 863 29.90 -6.22 17.80
CA ILE A 863 30.81 -5.37 18.59
C ILE A 863 31.31 -6.17 19.80
N ASP A 864 30.37 -6.53 20.69
CA ASP A 864 30.67 -7.29 21.91
C ASP A 864 30.15 -8.72 21.80
N PRO A 865 30.95 -9.74 22.15
CA PRO A 865 30.50 -11.13 22.19
C PRO A 865 29.27 -11.32 23.09
N VAL A 866 28.31 -12.14 22.67
CA VAL A 866 27.09 -12.37 23.48
C VAL A 866 27.40 -12.98 24.86
N SER A 867 28.53 -13.67 24.98
CA SER A 867 29.01 -14.22 26.26
C SER A 867 29.49 -13.18 27.27
N SER A 868 29.84 -11.96 26.83
CA SER A 868 30.24 -10.86 27.74
C SER A 868 29.08 -9.94 28.11
N LEU A 869 27.91 -10.11 27.50
CA LEU A 869 26.72 -9.34 27.85
C LEU A 869 26.08 -9.88 29.14
N GLU A 870 25.50 -8.99 29.94
CA GLU A 870 24.77 -9.32 31.17
C GLU A 870 23.29 -8.89 31.09
N GLY A 871 22.46 -9.49 31.95
CA GLY A 871 21.04 -9.12 32.10
C GLY A 871 20.21 -9.25 30.83
N LEU A 872 19.41 -8.23 30.53
CA LEU A 872 18.49 -8.21 29.38
C LEU A 872 19.21 -8.25 28.03
N ALA A 873 20.38 -7.63 27.91
CA ALA A 873 21.15 -7.59 26.68
C ALA A 873 21.56 -9.01 26.23
N ALA A 874 22.00 -9.85 27.18
CA ALA A 874 22.37 -11.24 26.92
C ALA A 874 21.17 -12.10 26.47
N ILE A 875 19.99 -11.85 27.07
CA ILE A 875 18.75 -12.56 26.72
C ILE A 875 18.33 -12.18 25.30
N ILE A 876 18.34 -10.88 24.96
CA ILE A 876 17.99 -10.39 23.63
C ILE A 876 18.93 -11.00 22.58
N GLY A 877 20.25 -11.02 22.83
CA GLY A 877 21.22 -11.63 21.93
C GLY A 877 20.98 -13.13 21.70
N LYS A 878 20.70 -13.89 22.75
CA LYS A 878 20.43 -15.34 22.65
C LYS A 878 19.09 -15.66 21.96
N LEU A 879 18.10 -14.78 22.05
CA LEU A 879 16.79 -14.95 21.43
C LEU A 879 16.71 -14.43 19.99
N PHE A 880 17.85 -14.13 19.37
CA PHE A 880 17.90 -13.64 18.00
C PHE A 880 18.72 -14.55 17.08
N PRO A 881 18.22 -14.92 15.89
CA PRO A 881 18.89 -15.89 15.01
C PRO A 881 20.24 -15.39 14.49
N THR A 882 20.46 -14.07 14.43
CA THR A 882 21.71 -13.47 13.93
C THR A 882 22.94 -13.88 14.73
N THR A 883 22.82 -14.08 16.04
CA THR A 883 23.92 -14.54 16.90
C THR A 883 24.53 -15.83 16.38
N TYR A 884 23.70 -16.84 16.14
CA TYR A 884 24.14 -18.17 15.75
C TYR A 884 24.71 -18.20 14.33
N PHE A 885 24.09 -17.47 13.39
CA PHE A 885 24.61 -17.39 12.03
C PHE A 885 25.90 -16.57 11.92
N LEU A 886 26.05 -15.51 12.74
CA LEU A 886 27.29 -14.72 12.82
C LEU A 886 28.46 -15.56 13.34
N GLU A 887 28.24 -16.37 14.37
CA GLU A 887 29.24 -17.33 14.85
C GLU A 887 29.59 -18.39 13.79
N ALA A 888 28.58 -18.94 13.11
CA ALA A 888 28.80 -19.92 12.04
C ALA A 888 29.61 -19.31 10.88
N CYS A 889 29.27 -18.09 10.45
CA CYS A 889 29.96 -17.39 9.38
C CYS A 889 31.43 -17.13 9.74
N ARG A 890 31.71 -16.51 10.90
CA ARG A 890 33.08 -16.31 11.40
C ARG A 890 33.83 -17.64 11.55
N GLY A 891 33.17 -18.69 12.01
CA GLY A 891 33.75 -20.02 12.19
C GLY A 891 34.19 -20.65 10.86
N VAL A 892 33.35 -20.62 9.83
CA VAL A 892 33.69 -21.21 8.53
C VAL A 892 34.78 -20.41 7.81
N PHE A 893 34.72 -19.07 7.84
CA PHE A 893 35.75 -18.23 7.21
C PHE A 893 37.10 -18.31 7.94
N ASN A 894 37.11 -18.18 9.27
CA ASN A 894 38.36 -17.98 10.01
C ASN A 894 38.89 -19.25 10.69
N LYS A 895 38.02 -20.18 11.10
CA LYS A 895 38.38 -21.39 11.88
C LYS A 895 38.29 -22.70 11.08
N ALA A 896 37.91 -22.64 9.81
CA ALA A 896 37.75 -23.81 8.92
C ALA A 896 36.74 -24.85 9.43
N LEU A 897 35.65 -24.40 10.08
CA LEU A 897 34.63 -25.29 10.63
C LEU A 897 33.87 -26.06 9.53
N ASN A 898 33.52 -27.31 9.85
CA ASN A 898 32.73 -28.20 9.01
C ASN A 898 31.34 -28.45 9.61
N PHE A 899 30.52 -29.27 8.94
CA PHE A 899 29.13 -29.52 9.34
C PHE A 899 29.00 -30.09 10.76
N SER A 900 29.92 -30.97 11.18
CA SER A 900 29.97 -31.53 12.54
C SER A 900 30.14 -30.47 13.62
N ASP A 901 30.92 -29.44 13.30
CA ASP A 901 31.37 -28.44 14.26
C ASP A 901 30.33 -27.32 14.46
N LEU A 902 29.41 -27.17 13.49
CA LEU A 902 28.36 -26.15 13.48
C LEU A 902 27.04 -26.62 14.12
N SER A 903 26.99 -27.81 14.70
CA SER A 903 25.76 -28.36 15.30
C SER A 903 25.16 -27.44 16.37
N ALA A 904 26.01 -26.78 17.18
CA ALA A 904 25.61 -25.83 18.20
C ALA A 904 24.94 -24.54 17.63
N GLN A 905 25.25 -24.17 16.39
CA GLN A 905 24.66 -23.02 15.69
C GLN A 905 23.45 -23.44 14.83
N LEU A 906 23.49 -24.61 14.21
CA LEU A 906 22.42 -25.08 13.31
C LEU A 906 21.13 -25.45 14.07
N LEU A 907 21.23 -26.07 15.25
CA LEU A 907 20.06 -26.49 16.02
C LEU A 907 19.20 -25.31 16.49
N PRO A 908 19.75 -24.24 17.08
CA PRO A 908 18.96 -23.04 17.40
C PRO A 908 18.34 -22.39 16.16
N LEU A 909 19.08 -22.25 15.06
CA LEU A 909 18.55 -21.69 13.81
C LEU A 909 17.34 -22.48 13.28
N LEU A 910 17.42 -23.81 13.33
CA LEU A 910 16.30 -24.68 12.96
C LEU A 910 15.10 -24.49 13.90
N ALA A 911 15.33 -24.31 15.21
CA ALA A 911 14.27 -24.12 16.21
C ALA A 911 13.55 -22.78 16.07
N PHE A 912 14.23 -21.71 15.63
CA PHE A 912 13.59 -20.40 15.42
C PHE A 912 12.49 -20.43 14.35
N ILE A 913 12.64 -21.27 13.31
CA ILE A 913 11.70 -21.33 12.19
C ILE A 913 10.26 -21.66 12.66
N PRO A 914 9.99 -22.82 13.29
CA PRO A 914 8.63 -23.14 13.74
C PRO A 914 8.12 -22.16 14.80
N VAL A 915 9.00 -21.66 15.69
CA VAL A 915 8.60 -20.70 16.75
C VAL A 915 8.10 -19.39 16.14
N LEU A 916 8.87 -18.80 15.22
CA LEU A 916 8.50 -17.54 14.57
C LEU A 916 7.28 -17.73 13.65
N THR A 917 7.23 -18.81 12.86
CA THR A 917 6.06 -19.10 12.02
C THR A 917 4.79 -19.28 12.84
N LEU A 918 4.82 -20.04 13.94
CA LEU A 918 3.65 -20.24 14.81
C LEU A 918 3.23 -18.95 15.51
N ALA A 919 4.18 -18.14 15.98
CA ALA A 919 3.91 -16.83 16.57
C ALA A 919 3.23 -15.90 15.54
N SER A 920 3.74 -15.85 14.31
CA SER A 920 3.12 -15.08 13.21
C SER A 920 1.73 -15.60 12.87
N VAL A 921 1.51 -16.91 12.82
CA VAL A 921 0.18 -17.51 12.59
C VAL A 921 -0.80 -17.13 13.71
N PHE A 922 -0.37 -17.13 14.97
CA PHE A 922 -1.21 -16.78 16.11
C PHE A 922 -1.62 -15.31 16.08
N LEU A 923 -0.67 -14.42 15.78
CA LEU A 923 -0.90 -12.97 15.73
C LEU A 923 -1.62 -12.50 14.47
N LEU A 924 -1.56 -13.25 13.38
CA LEU A 924 -2.31 -12.93 12.17
C LEU A 924 -3.80 -13.28 12.38
N PRO A 925 -4.72 -12.32 12.37
CA PRO A 925 -6.14 -12.61 12.50
C PRO A 925 -6.65 -13.40 11.29
N LYS A 926 -7.63 -14.30 11.50
CA LYS A 926 -8.31 -15.06 10.41
C LYS A 926 -9.58 -14.35 9.91
N GLN A 927 -9.99 -13.29 10.60
CA GLN A 927 -11.13 -12.43 10.26
C GLN A 927 -10.78 -11.02 10.68
N ASP A 928 -11.32 -10.03 9.98
CA ASP A 928 -11.25 -8.65 10.44
C ASP A 928 -12.08 -8.46 11.72
N LYS A 929 -11.70 -7.52 12.59
CA LYS A 929 -12.35 -7.32 13.90
C LYS A 929 -13.46 -6.29 13.87
#